data_AF-A0A673KPJ8-F1
#
_entry.id   AF-A0A673KPJ8-F1
#
_cell.length_a   1.000
_cell.length_b   1.000
_cell.length_c   1.000
_cell.angle_alpha   90.00
_cell.angle_beta   90.00
_cell.angle_gamma   90.00
#
_symmetry.space_group_name_H-M   'P 1'
#
loop_
_entity.id
_entity.type
_entity.pdbx_description
1 polymer ?
#
loop_
_entity_poly.entity_id
_entity_poly.type
_entity_poly.pdbx_seq_one_letter_code
_entity_poly.pdbx_strand_id
1 'polypeptide(L)'
;MDQESWLSCEKTAVLQGGFLLANQICQPEPLLSLKKEDWDRIGCPIVNAIKEICEHSLKDTKDRVHWRKRILCIVWSKILEVRNKEDINIRWKEYPLFAVQNSLPDINHTVLFELVKSMSFSTIYVELLLCFQPAERCEELKLLVEHVTSSSTEADVKLLLEVWWEILKGKRGCLDALDQLFTTQCSRFMMSTTEPSPLASKRFKPDPESTCVVHLLFEGLRKIKEHLTSSELCYFALSNCLDTLYTNYLLGNATDLSIEIKLQNISRTVSLKKRNEVLDGFDLIEILREAQRDLAATLTPAETKPCGMTFIQAMQVTLEIICSWEVMGLLKMPSNDPSVLAIRLKDSLDRVLTSLEQPSHAKDLVGNGQTLNNLRVTLKGLTASLSFTVPESSAAEVADMSITILDHHLEGFEGLPGLFASKLSQNFSKTEWIQCLERNGSLFQTKELLMTLISTLTAKCQSDADVQHCIKLKNIIVNLFSHLSLPDKNATLSEMLSISRKGLNGFLPSSVTIGFSEELNLAFNSIIQSGANSSLDAAVSAVARVAFQNPEATLRRCCHMAVVNIGAHTLIAEILQQLSGLMSSPGVQKDNLLCSCLQDTVWSKLSSLQEENQFLQFLAEMMKCNITGSTGEKLSFLPPEEVLHVFVQPYLLPVSSSSSNLEFCLRLLQCTLSQETRSDSVHWIISCSPFPLLYCLAQLLNECSRCWDQPSCCCLYSKWRNLIGLCVFT
;
A
#
# COMPACT_ATOMS: atom_id res chain seq x y z
N MET A 1 30.71 12.26 1.18
CA MET A 1 30.21 13.64 0.99
C MET A 1 30.91 14.15 -0.26
N ASP A 2 30.51 13.58 -1.40
CA ASP A 2 31.10 13.94 -2.68
C ASP A 2 30.41 15.21 -3.13
N GLN A 3 31.15 16.32 -3.15
CA GLN A 3 30.77 17.49 -3.92
C GLN A 3 30.76 17.06 -5.39
N GLU A 4 29.65 16.51 -5.88
CA GLU A 4 29.36 16.52 -7.30
C GLU A 4 29.59 17.96 -7.77
N SER A 5 30.56 18.14 -8.67
CA SER A 5 30.97 19.46 -9.10
C SER A 5 29.75 20.14 -9.69
N TRP A 6 29.19 21.09 -8.93
CA TRP A 6 28.11 21.95 -9.35
C TRP A 6 28.44 22.69 -10.66
N LEU A 7 29.66 22.60 -11.20
CA LEU A 7 30.07 23.30 -12.40
C LEU A 7 30.43 22.27 -13.48
N SER A 8 29.44 21.84 -14.26
CA SER A 8 29.76 21.41 -15.63
C SER A 8 30.11 22.70 -16.39
N CYS A 9 31.39 23.06 -16.37
CA CYS A 9 31.88 24.33 -16.94
C CYS A 9 31.41 24.52 -18.39
N GLU A 10 31.29 23.44 -19.15
CA GLU A 10 30.81 23.43 -20.53
C GLU A 10 29.32 23.83 -20.63
N LYS A 11 28.41 23.13 -19.94
CA LYS A 11 26.97 23.43 -19.97
C LYS A 11 26.67 24.86 -19.45
N THR A 12 27.40 25.29 -18.44
CA THR A 12 27.29 26.66 -17.92
C THR A 12 27.79 27.71 -18.92
N ALA A 13 28.88 27.44 -19.64
CA ALA A 13 29.39 28.34 -20.68
C ALA A 13 28.41 28.46 -21.87
N VAL A 14 27.77 27.37 -22.28
CA VAL A 14 26.72 27.39 -23.32
C VAL A 14 25.55 28.27 -22.88
N LEU A 15 25.06 28.10 -21.65
CA LEU A 15 24.01 28.94 -21.09
C LEU A 15 24.41 30.42 -21.08
N GLN A 16 25.62 30.72 -20.60
CA GLN A 16 26.15 32.08 -20.57
C GLN A 16 26.23 32.70 -21.97
N GLY A 17 26.74 31.95 -22.96
CA GLY A 17 26.82 32.38 -24.35
C GLY A 17 25.46 32.76 -24.94
N GLY A 18 24.42 31.97 -24.65
CA GLY A 18 23.05 32.26 -25.09
C GLY A 18 22.52 33.59 -24.55
N PHE A 19 22.69 33.85 -23.24
CA PHE A 19 22.26 35.12 -22.64
C PHE A 19 23.09 36.33 -23.10
N LEU A 20 24.40 36.17 -23.26
CA LEU A 20 25.26 37.25 -23.77
C LEU A 20 24.91 37.62 -25.22
N LEU A 21 24.64 36.62 -26.07
CA LEU A 21 24.22 36.85 -27.44
C LEU A 21 22.85 37.54 -27.50
N ALA A 22 21.89 37.12 -26.66
CA ALA A 22 20.60 37.80 -26.54
C ALA A 22 20.76 39.27 -26.09
N ASN A 23 21.63 39.53 -25.11
CA ASN A 23 21.91 40.89 -24.64
C ASN A 23 22.60 41.76 -25.71
N GLN A 24 23.43 41.15 -26.57
CA GLN A 24 24.03 41.84 -27.71
C GLN A 24 22.98 42.22 -28.77
N ILE A 25 22.01 41.33 -29.04
CA ILE A 25 20.91 41.59 -29.98
C ILE A 25 19.93 42.64 -29.42
N CYS A 26 19.77 42.72 -28.10
CA CYS A 26 18.90 43.67 -27.41
C CYS A 26 19.40 45.13 -27.47
N GLN A 27 20.67 45.36 -27.82
CA GLN A 27 21.26 46.70 -27.85
C GLN A 27 20.48 47.69 -28.74
N PRO A 28 20.32 48.96 -28.31
CA PRO A 28 21.04 49.64 -27.22
C PRO A 28 20.45 49.42 -25.82
N GLU A 29 19.27 48.80 -25.70
CA GLU A 29 18.64 48.56 -24.41
C GLU A 29 19.20 47.29 -23.73
N PRO A 30 19.32 47.27 -22.39
CA PRO A 30 19.76 46.06 -21.67
C PRO A 30 18.67 44.99 -21.67
N LEU A 31 19.06 43.72 -21.55
CA LEU A 31 18.11 42.60 -21.44
C LEU A 31 17.15 42.72 -20.22
N LEU A 32 17.52 43.53 -19.22
CA LEU A 32 16.69 43.90 -18.08
C LEU A 32 15.41 44.69 -18.47
N SER A 33 15.42 45.46 -19.56
CA SER A 33 14.25 46.21 -20.04
C SER A 33 13.44 45.48 -21.10
N LEU A 34 13.74 44.21 -21.36
CA LEU A 34 13.08 43.40 -22.39
C LEU A 34 11.56 43.40 -22.19
N LYS A 35 10.82 43.74 -23.24
CA LYS A 35 9.36 43.63 -23.28
C LYS A 35 8.93 42.32 -23.91
N LYS A 36 7.71 41.90 -23.59
CA LYS A 36 7.11 40.67 -24.10
C LYS A 36 7.12 40.60 -25.64
N GLU A 37 6.80 41.72 -26.29
CA GLU A 37 6.73 41.84 -27.75
C GLU A 37 8.07 41.60 -28.46
N ASP A 38 9.20 41.83 -27.77
CA ASP A 38 10.54 41.67 -28.33
C ASP A 38 11.07 40.23 -28.22
N TRP A 39 10.37 39.33 -27.52
CA TRP A 39 10.85 37.98 -27.23
C TRP A 39 11.13 37.16 -28.50
N ASP A 40 10.25 37.21 -29.50
CA ASP A 40 10.41 36.43 -30.74
C ASP A 40 11.71 36.78 -31.49
N ARG A 41 12.19 38.02 -31.33
CA ARG A 41 13.45 38.50 -31.92
C ARG A 41 14.67 38.17 -31.05
N ILE A 42 14.54 38.28 -29.72
CA ILE A 42 15.69 38.31 -28.80
C ILE A 42 15.88 36.98 -28.05
N GLY A 43 14.83 36.19 -27.84
CA GLY A 43 14.84 34.99 -27.00
C GLY A 43 15.47 33.75 -27.65
N CYS A 44 15.58 33.70 -28.98
CA CYS A 44 16.06 32.52 -29.71
C CYS A 44 17.45 32.00 -29.25
N PRO A 45 18.48 32.84 -29.03
CA PRO A 45 19.76 32.39 -28.47
C PRO A 45 19.64 31.68 -27.12
N ILE A 46 18.78 32.17 -26.22
CA ILE A 46 18.56 31.60 -24.89
C ILE A 46 17.89 30.23 -25.03
N VAL A 47 16.81 30.15 -25.82
CA VAL A 47 16.08 28.91 -26.06
C VAL A 47 16.98 27.85 -26.68
N ASN A 48 17.80 28.22 -27.66
CA ASN A 48 18.71 27.28 -28.34
C ASN A 48 19.80 26.77 -27.41
N ALA A 49 20.41 27.62 -26.59
CA ALA A 49 21.40 27.21 -25.59
C ALA A 49 20.81 26.19 -24.59
N ILE A 50 19.58 26.41 -24.15
CA ILE A 50 18.90 25.51 -23.21
C ILE A 50 18.52 24.19 -23.88
N LYS A 51 18.06 24.23 -25.13
CA LYS A 51 17.81 23.02 -25.93
C LYS A 51 19.09 22.22 -26.09
N GLU A 52 20.21 22.85 -26.43
CA GLU A 52 21.51 22.20 -26.57
C GLU A 52 21.91 21.46 -25.28
N ILE A 53 21.83 22.13 -24.13
CA ILE A 53 22.14 21.52 -22.81
C ILE A 53 21.22 20.34 -22.50
N CYS A 54 19.93 20.46 -22.82
CA CYS A 54 18.93 19.42 -22.54
C CYS A 54 18.98 18.24 -23.51
N GLU A 55 19.33 18.48 -24.78
CA GLU A 55 19.35 17.49 -25.85
C GLU A 55 20.65 16.69 -25.88
N HIS A 56 21.80 17.27 -25.53
CA HIS A 56 23.08 16.54 -25.49
C HIS A 56 23.14 15.45 -24.39
N SER A 57 22.19 15.45 -23.45
CA SER A 57 22.04 14.45 -22.37
C SER A 57 21.32 13.16 -22.81
N LEU A 58 21.53 12.69 -24.05
CA LEU A 58 20.77 11.58 -24.69
C LEU A 58 20.74 10.24 -23.92
N LYS A 59 21.55 10.05 -22.88
CA LYS A 59 21.67 8.78 -22.15
C LYS A 59 20.96 8.72 -20.80
N ASP A 60 20.50 9.85 -20.23
CA ASP A 60 19.83 9.85 -18.92
C ASP A 60 18.70 10.90 -18.85
N THR A 61 17.46 10.43 -18.75
CA THR A 61 16.27 11.26 -18.60
C THR A 61 16.29 12.07 -17.30
N LYS A 62 16.97 11.58 -16.25
CA LYS A 62 17.11 12.27 -14.96
C LYS A 62 18.05 13.47 -15.06
N ASP A 63 19.18 13.33 -15.77
CA ASP A 63 20.10 14.46 -16.01
C ASP A 63 19.40 15.59 -16.77
N ARG A 64 18.57 15.25 -17.77
CA ARG A 64 17.77 16.25 -18.51
C ARG A 64 16.85 17.04 -17.60
N VAL A 65 16.02 16.36 -16.79
CA VAL A 65 15.06 17.03 -15.89
C VAL A 65 15.80 17.86 -14.85
N HIS A 66 16.89 17.34 -14.30
CA HIS A 66 17.75 18.05 -13.36
C HIS A 66 18.29 19.36 -13.95
N TRP A 67 18.83 19.34 -15.18
CA TRP A 67 19.33 20.55 -15.83
C TRP A 67 18.24 21.57 -16.14
N ARG A 68 17.05 21.13 -16.54
CA ARG A 68 15.92 22.06 -16.76
C ARG A 68 15.55 22.81 -15.47
N LYS A 69 15.43 22.09 -14.35
CA LYS A 69 15.15 22.67 -13.03
C LYS A 69 16.26 23.60 -12.58
N ARG A 70 17.50 23.16 -12.74
CA ARG A 70 18.69 23.94 -12.41
C ARG A 70 18.80 25.26 -13.18
N ILE A 71 18.56 25.23 -14.49
CA ILE A 71 18.57 26.45 -15.33
C ILE A 71 17.52 27.43 -14.84
N LEU A 72 16.29 26.96 -14.56
CA LEU A 72 15.23 27.81 -14.08
C LEU A 72 15.53 28.39 -12.69
N CYS A 73 16.16 27.62 -11.80
CA CYS A 73 16.69 28.11 -10.52
C CYS A 73 17.70 29.25 -10.74
N ILE A 74 18.68 29.08 -11.63
CA ILE A 74 19.71 30.09 -11.90
C ILE A 74 19.07 31.39 -12.41
N VAL A 75 18.17 31.28 -13.39
CA VAL A 75 17.48 32.41 -14.02
C VAL A 75 16.62 33.15 -13.00
N TRP A 76 15.79 32.44 -12.24
CA TRP A 76 14.91 33.08 -11.26
C TRP A 76 15.70 33.71 -10.12
N SER A 77 16.73 33.03 -9.60
CA SER A 77 17.57 33.59 -8.56
C SER A 77 18.37 34.82 -9.03
N LYS A 78 18.75 34.91 -10.31
CA LYS A 78 19.36 36.12 -10.91
C LYS A 78 18.39 37.30 -10.90
N ILE A 79 17.10 37.06 -11.13
CA ILE A 79 16.06 38.11 -11.07
C ILE A 79 15.83 38.57 -9.62
N LEU A 80 15.80 37.63 -8.67
CA LEU A 80 15.64 37.95 -7.24
C LEU A 80 16.85 38.75 -6.70
N GLU A 81 18.06 38.45 -7.19
CA GLU A 81 19.28 39.19 -6.83
C GLU A 81 19.18 40.68 -7.12
N VAL A 82 18.71 41.07 -8.32
CA VAL A 82 18.63 42.48 -8.74
C VAL A 82 17.76 43.31 -7.77
N ARG A 83 16.84 42.67 -7.03
CA ARG A 83 16.01 43.32 -6.01
C ARG A 83 16.73 43.55 -4.68
N ASN A 84 17.84 42.87 -4.39
CA ASN A 84 18.50 42.89 -3.08
C ASN A 84 19.84 43.66 -3.10
N LYS A 85 20.15 44.36 -2.01
CA LYS A 85 21.39 45.14 -1.83
C LYS A 85 22.39 44.47 -0.88
N GLU A 86 22.46 43.13 -0.90
CA GLU A 86 23.40 42.38 -0.06
C GLU A 86 24.86 42.59 -0.49
N ASP A 87 25.78 42.60 0.48
CA ASP A 87 27.22 42.74 0.26
C ASP A 87 27.78 41.56 -0.55
N ILE A 88 28.45 41.87 -1.65
CA ILE A 88 29.14 40.93 -2.55
C ILE A 88 30.05 39.97 -1.76
N ASN A 89 30.69 40.42 -0.68
CA ASN A 89 31.61 39.62 0.14
C ASN A 89 30.94 38.47 0.92
N ILE A 90 29.68 38.64 1.30
CA ILE A 90 28.87 37.59 1.93
C ILE A 90 28.39 36.64 0.83
N ARG A 91 27.95 37.21 -0.29
CA ARG A 91 27.36 36.47 -1.41
C ARG A 91 28.33 35.48 -2.05
N TRP A 92 29.57 35.86 -2.36
CA TRP A 92 30.50 34.92 -3.02
C TRP A 92 30.91 33.74 -2.12
N LYS A 93 30.90 33.92 -0.80
CA LYS A 93 31.26 32.86 0.17
C LYS A 93 30.11 31.90 0.42
N GLU A 94 28.89 32.41 0.49
CA GLU A 94 27.73 31.63 0.93
C GLU A 94 26.89 31.07 -0.20
N TYR A 95 27.06 31.56 -1.43
CA TYR A 95 26.12 31.30 -2.51
C TYR A 95 26.72 30.39 -3.62
N PRO A 96 26.29 29.11 -3.70
CA PRO A 96 26.87 28.15 -4.65
C PRO A 96 26.69 28.51 -6.13
N LEU A 97 25.66 29.29 -6.48
CA LEU A 97 25.39 29.70 -7.87
C LEU A 97 26.06 31.06 -8.22
N PHE A 98 26.90 31.62 -7.35
CA PHE A 98 27.39 33.00 -7.44
C PHE A 98 28.19 33.23 -8.73
N ALA A 99 29.11 32.32 -9.03
CA ALA A 99 29.96 32.40 -10.21
C ALA A 99 29.13 32.41 -11.51
N VAL A 100 28.09 31.56 -11.56
CA VAL A 100 27.23 31.43 -12.75
C VAL A 100 26.33 32.66 -12.90
N GLN A 101 25.73 33.14 -11.82
CA GLN A 101 24.83 34.30 -11.89
C GLN A 101 25.52 35.59 -12.30
N ASN A 102 26.70 35.86 -11.75
CA ASN A 102 27.47 37.06 -12.10
C ASN A 102 28.01 37.01 -13.54
N SER A 103 28.02 35.82 -14.16
CA SER A 103 28.40 35.67 -15.56
C SER A 103 27.26 36.02 -16.54
N LEU A 104 26.02 36.07 -16.04
CA LEU A 104 24.82 36.39 -16.82
C LEU A 104 24.51 37.90 -16.77
N PRO A 105 24.02 38.49 -17.88
CA PRO A 105 23.48 39.85 -17.87
C PRO A 105 22.28 39.95 -16.93
N ASP A 106 21.97 41.17 -16.49
CA ASP A 106 20.76 41.41 -15.70
C ASP A 106 19.50 41.23 -16.56
N ILE A 107 18.49 40.58 -15.97
CA ILE A 107 17.28 40.14 -16.65
C ILE A 107 16.05 40.41 -15.78
N ASN A 108 14.87 40.42 -16.42
CA ASN A 108 13.59 40.65 -15.76
C ASN A 108 12.66 39.41 -15.80
N HIS A 109 11.49 39.53 -15.18
CA HIS A 109 10.45 38.48 -15.15
C HIS A 109 9.92 38.10 -16.53
N THR A 110 9.94 39.01 -17.52
CA THR A 110 9.54 38.69 -18.89
C THR A 110 10.41 37.60 -19.48
N VAL A 111 11.73 37.64 -19.28
CA VAL A 111 12.65 36.57 -19.72
C VAL A 111 12.28 35.23 -19.08
N LEU A 112 11.96 35.21 -17.78
CA LEU A 112 11.56 34.00 -17.07
C LEU A 112 10.27 33.41 -17.64
N PHE A 113 9.21 34.21 -17.77
CA PHE A 113 7.90 33.72 -18.21
C PHE A 113 7.92 33.26 -19.67
N GLU A 114 8.58 34.03 -20.54
CA GLU A 114 8.72 33.66 -21.95
C GLU A 114 9.61 32.43 -22.14
N LEU A 115 10.62 32.23 -21.28
CA LEU A 115 11.41 31.01 -21.24
C LEU A 115 10.57 29.80 -20.82
N VAL A 116 9.80 29.93 -19.74
CA VAL A 116 8.90 28.86 -19.25
C VAL A 116 7.90 28.48 -20.34
N LYS A 117 7.33 29.47 -21.03
CA LYS A 117 6.43 29.29 -22.17
C LYS A 117 7.10 28.55 -23.33
N SER A 118 8.27 29.03 -23.77
CA SER A 118 8.99 28.52 -24.95
C SER A 118 9.52 27.09 -24.75
N MET A 119 9.81 26.70 -23.50
CA MET A 119 10.37 25.40 -23.15
C MET A 119 9.35 24.43 -22.52
N SER A 120 8.10 24.87 -22.31
CA SER A 120 7.06 24.12 -21.60
C SER A 120 7.50 23.67 -20.19
N PHE A 121 8.11 24.59 -19.43
CA PHE A 121 8.62 24.32 -18.08
C PHE A 121 7.59 24.59 -16.97
N SER A 122 6.29 24.59 -17.27
CA SER A 122 5.21 24.93 -16.33
C SER A 122 5.28 24.13 -15.02
N THR A 123 5.51 22.81 -15.10
CA THR A 123 5.70 21.94 -13.92
C THR A 123 6.87 22.38 -13.05
N ILE A 124 8.03 22.63 -13.66
CA ILE A 124 9.26 23.05 -12.96
C ILE A 124 9.08 24.44 -12.36
N TYR A 125 8.44 25.35 -13.09
CA TYR A 125 8.11 26.68 -12.59
C TYR A 125 7.28 26.60 -11.32
N VAL A 126 6.24 25.74 -11.30
CA VAL A 126 5.41 25.57 -10.11
C VAL A 126 6.16 24.89 -8.95
N GLU A 127 7.00 23.88 -9.21
CA GLU A 127 7.84 23.29 -8.17
C GLU A 127 8.68 24.36 -7.44
N LEU A 128 9.32 25.26 -8.21
CA LEU A 128 10.08 26.38 -7.66
C LEU A 128 9.19 27.44 -7.01
N LEU A 129 8.02 27.73 -7.58
CA LEU A 129 7.02 28.65 -7.00
C LEU A 129 6.54 28.17 -5.62
N LEU A 130 6.41 26.85 -5.42
CA LEU A 130 6.04 26.23 -4.14
C LEU A 130 7.19 26.22 -3.11
N CYS A 131 8.40 26.63 -3.49
CA CYS A 131 9.51 26.87 -2.56
C CYS A 131 9.38 28.22 -1.84
N PHE A 132 8.58 29.16 -2.36
CA PHE A 132 8.28 30.43 -1.71
C PHE A 132 7.28 30.27 -0.56
N GLN A 133 7.38 31.18 0.40
CA GLN A 133 6.36 31.39 1.43
C GLN A 133 5.04 31.90 0.80
N PRO A 134 3.88 31.72 1.47
CA PRO A 134 2.58 31.93 0.82
C PRO A 134 2.32 33.34 0.26
N ALA A 135 2.84 34.40 0.90
CA ALA A 135 2.62 35.77 0.46
C ALA A 135 3.42 36.08 -0.82
N GLU A 136 4.69 35.67 -0.84
CA GLU A 136 5.64 35.83 -1.93
C GLU A 136 5.22 34.99 -3.13
N ARG A 137 4.65 33.81 -2.88
CA ARG A 137 4.02 33.00 -3.92
C ARG A 137 2.90 33.75 -4.64
N CYS A 138 2.07 34.49 -3.91
CA CYS A 138 1.00 35.30 -4.51
C CYS A 138 1.57 36.46 -5.33
N GLU A 139 2.61 37.13 -4.85
CA GLU A 139 3.26 38.23 -5.59
C GLU A 139 3.92 37.75 -6.89
N GLU A 140 4.69 36.65 -6.86
CA GLU A 140 5.31 36.12 -8.08
C GLU A 140 4.26 35.58 -9.07
N LEU A 141 3.17 34.98 -8.58
CA LEU A 141 2.05 34.58 -9.42
C LEU A 141 1.32 35.79 -10.03
N LYS A 142 1.17 36.88 -9.29
CA LYS A 142 0.56 38.12 -9.78
C LYS A 142 1.35 38.69 -10.97
N LEU A 143 2.68 38.68 -10.89
CA LEU A 143 3.54 39.08 -12.02
C LEU A 143 3.31 38.22 -13.27
N LEU A 144 3.13 36.90 -13.10
CA LEU A 144 2.79 36.01 -14.21
C LEU A 144 1.42 36.35 -14.81
N VAL A 145 0.41 36.58 -13.97
CA VAL A 145 -0.95 36.93 -14.43
C VAL A 145 -0.95 38.28 -15.18
N GLU A 146 -0.21 39.28 -14.69
CA GLU A 146 -0.03 40.57 -15.36
C GLU A 146 0.63 40.38 -16.74
N HIS A 147 1.69 39.57 -16.82
CA HIS A 147 2.40 39.27 -18.08
C HIS A 147 1.52 38.54 -19.11
N VAL A 148 0.70 37.59 -18.66
CA VAL A 148 -0.24 36.85 -19.53
C VAL A 148 -1.38 37.75 -20.01
N THR A 149 -1.85 38.70 -19.18
CA THR A 149 -3.02 39.55 -19.48
C THR A 149 -2.73 40.80 -20.29
N SER A 150 -1.50 41.31 -20.33
CA SER A 150 -1.18 42.59 -21.02
C SER A 150 -1.32 42.54 -22.55
N SER A 151 -1.06 41.39 -23.16
CA SER A 151 -1.16 41.14 -24.61
C SER A 151 -1.27 39.64 -24.85
N SER A 152 -2.44 39.07 -24.57
CA SER A 152 -2.63 37.63 -24.47
C SER A 152 -2.59 36.93 -25.83
N THR A 153 -1.74 35.90 -25.92
CA THR A 153 -1.72 34.92 -27.01
C THR A 153 -2.30 33.58 -26.53
N GLU A 154 -2.65 32.68 -27.45
CA GLU A 154 -3.12 31.34 -27.09
C GLU A 154 -2.08 30.55 -26.26
N ALA A 155 -0.79 30.76 -26.54
CA ALA A 155 0.29 30.17 -25.75
C ALA A 155 0.37 30.72 -24.32
N ASP A 156 0.03 31.99 -24.10
CA ASP A 156 -0.02 32.59 -22.76
C ASP A 156 -1.22 32.05 -21.96
N VAL A 157 -2.36 31.86 -22.62
CA VAL A 157 -3.52 31.19 -22.01
C VAL A 157 -3.12 29.78 -21.58
N LYS A 158 -2.50 29.00 -22.49
CA LYS A 158 -2.05 27.64 -22.18
C LYS A 158 -1.08 27.62 -20.98
N LEU A 159 -0.11 28.54 -20.95
CA LEU A 159 0.82 28.67 -19.81
C LEU A 159 0.07 28.91 -18.49
N LEU A 160 -0.88 29.85 -18.45
CA LEU A 160 -1.66 30.12 -17.24
C LEU A 160 -2.44 28.90 -16.76
N LEU A 161 -3.07 28.16 -17.69
CA LEU A 161 -3.86 26.97 -17.37
C LEU A 161 -2.99 25.79 -16.90
N GLU A 162 -1.81 25.61 -17.50
CA GLU A 162 -0.83 24.62 -17.04
C GLU A 162 -0.30 24.97 -15.64
N VAL A 163 0.09 26.22 -15.41
CA VAL A 163 0.55 26.68 -14.09
C VAL A 163 -0.56 26.51 -13.04
N TRP A 164 -1.81 26.87 -13.37
CA TRP A 164 -2.94 26.63 -12.47
C TRP A 164 -3.07 25.14 -12.14
N TRP A 165 -3.09 24.26 -13.14
CA TRP A 165 -3.25 22.83 -12.91
C TRP A 165 -2.11 22.25 -12.07
N GLU A 166 -0.88 22.65 -12.34
CA GLU A 166 0.29 22.23 -11.57
C GLU A 166 0.26 22.75 -10.12
N ILE A 167 -0.29 23.95 -9.88
CA ILE A 167 -0.51 24.45 -8.51
C ILE A 167 -1.51 23.57 -7.75
N LEU A 168 -2.59 23.14 -8.42
CA LEU A 168 -3.59 22.24 -7.81
C LEU A 168 -3.00 20.86 -7.46
N LYS A 169 -2.07 20.35 -8.27
CA LYS A 169 -1.35 19.09 -8.00
C LYS A 169 -0.44 19.14 -6.79
N GLY A 170 0.08 20.32 -6.44
CA GLY A 170 1.04 20.49 -5.36
C GLY A 170 2.44 19.93 -5.68
N LYS A 171 3.25 19.74 -4.63
CA LYS A 171 4.67 19.36 -4.74
C LYS A 171 4.85 17.92 -5.24
N ARG A 172 5.84 17.73 -6.10
CA ARG A 172 6.26 16.41 -6.61
C ARG A 172 7.22 15.74 -5.61
N GLY A 173 6.68 14.93 -4.70
CA GLY A 173 7.48 14.16 -3.74
C GLY A 173 8.24 15.02 -2.71
N CYS A 174 9.38 14.51 -2.21
CA CYS A 174 10.22 15.21 -1.23
C CYS A 174 11.12 16.28 -1.88
N LEU A 175 11.44 17.33 -1.11
CA LEU A 175 12.33 18.42 -1.54
C LEU A 175 13.72 17.89 -1.90
N ASP A 176 14.10 18.06 -3.16
CA ASP A 176 15.45 17.71 -3.61
C ASP A 176 16.49 18.76 -3.14
N ALA A 177 17.77 18.50 -3.39
CA ALA A 177 18.84 19.42 -2.97
C ALA A 177 18.74 20.80 -3.64
N LEU A 178 18.18 20.90 -4.86
CA LEU A 178 17.95 22.17 -5.56
C LEU A 178 16.79 22.94 -4.92
N ASP A 179 15.71 22.25 -4.54
CA ASP A 179 14.57 22.86 -3.86
C ASP A 179 15.01 23.46 -2.52
N GLN A 180 15.77 22.72 -1.73
CA GLN A 180 16.27 23.20 -0.44
C GLN A 180 17.19 24.42 -0.60
N LEU A 181 18.07 24.39 -1.61
CA LEU A 181 18.91 25.51 -1.97
C LEU A 181 18.05 26.73 -2.34
N PHE A 182 17.09 26.56 -3.24
CA PHE A 182 16.23 27.63 -3.73
C PHE A 182 15.33 28.20 -2.62
N THR A 183 14.72 27.36 -1.78
CA THR A 183 13.96 27.78 -0.59
C THR A 183 14.81 28.63 0.35
N THR A 184 16.07 28.23 0.60
CA THR A 184 16.99 29.00 1.46
C THR A 184 17.27 30.38 0.86
N GLN A 185 17.43 30.45 -0.45
CA GLN A 185 17.65 31.70 -1.17
C GLN A 185 16.43 32.61 -1.12
N CYS A 186 15.25 32.10 -1.49
CA CYS A 186 14.00 32.86 -1.42
C CYS A 186 13.77 33.45 -0.02
N SER A 187 14.06 32.67 1.03
CA SER A 187 13.91 33.12 2.41
C SER A 187 14.86 34.28 2.74
N ARG A 188 16.13 34.22 2.31
CA ARG A 188 17.14 35.27 2.57
C ARG A 188 16.84 36.57 1.84
N PHE A 189 16.49 36.49 0.56
CA PHE A 189 16.21 37.66 -0.28
C PHE A 189 15.04 38.53 0.23
N MET A 190 14.19 37.98 1.10
CA MET A 190 13.01 38.66 1.64
C MET A 190 13.17 39.05 3.12
N MET A 191 14.25 38.63 3.80
CA MET A 191 14.55 39.14 5.16
C MET A 191 15.14 40.56 5.14
N SER A 192 15.72 41.00 4.01
CA SER A 192 16.36 42.33 3.90
C SER A 192 15.37 43.49 3.69
N THR A 193 14.11 43.22 3.33
CA THR A 193 13.06 44.24 3.15
C THR A 193 12.31 44.57 4.43
N THR A 194 12.59 43.87 5.54
CA THR A 194 11.83 43.95 6.78
C THR A 194 12.74 44.33 7.95
N GLU A 195 13.43 45.46 7.88
CA GLU A 195 13.91 46.10 9.12
C GLU A 195 12.68 46.54 9.93
N PRO A 196 12.48 46.05 11.17
CA PRO A 196 11.38 46.50 11.99
C PRO A 196 11.69 47.92 12.45
N SER A 197 10.94 48.90 11.95
CA SER A 197 10.91 50.23 12.57
C SER A 197 10.47 50.05 14.04
N PRO A 198 11.21 50.55 15.06
CA PRO A 198 10.91 50.27 16.47
C PRO A 198 9.66 50.97 17.03
N LEU A 199 8.85 51.63 16.21
CA LEU A 199 7.73 52.46 16.68
C LEU A 199 6.50 52.35 15.78
N ALA A 200 5.70 51.29 15.97
CA ALA A 200 4.29 51.34 15.62
C ALA A 200 3.44 50.50 16.58
N SER A 201 2.77 51.23 17.47
CA SER A 201 1.90 50.77 18.55
C SER A 201 0.50 50.33 18.07
N LYS A 202 0.03 49.20 18.62
CA LYS A 202 -1.35 48.90 19.00
C LYS A 202 -2.48 49.50 18.15
N ARG A 203 -2.87 48.79 17.07
CA ARG A 203 -4.27 48.53 16.64
C ARG A 203 -4.22 47.68 15.36
N PHE A 204 -4.31 46.36 15.50
CA PHE A 204 -4.57 45.51 14.34
C PHE A 204 -6.04 45.67 13.94
N LYS A 205 -6.31 46.61 13.02
CA LYS A 205 -7.27 46.31 11.96
C LYS A 205 -6.54 45.34 11.02
N PRO A 206 -7.16 44.23 10.59
CA PRO A 206 -6.58 43.46 9.50
C PRO A 206 -6.45 44.38 8.28
N ASP A 207 -5.25 44.41 7.69
CA ASP A 207 -5.00 45.17 6.46
C ASP A 207 -5.99 44.78 5.36
N PRO A 208 -6.38 45.71 4.49
CA PRO A 208 -7.32 45.43 3.41
C PRO A 208 -6.69 44.50 2.36
N GLU A 209 -7.48 43.51 1.93
CA GLU A 209 -7.31 42.72 0.70
C GLU A 209 -5.94 42.02 0.50
N SER A 210 -5.61 41.08 1.38
CA SER A 210 -4.60 40.07 1.02
C SER A 210 -5.10 39.26 -0.19
N THR A 211 -4.46 39.45 -1.35
CA THR A 211 -4.82 38.73 -2.57
C THR A 211 -4.24 37.32 -2.51
N CYS A 212 -5.05 36.29 -2.76
CA CYS A 212 -4.58 34.90 -2.79
C CYS A 212 -4.43 34.35 -4.22
N VAL A 213 -3.76 33.20 -4.32
CA VAL A 213 -3.61 32.41 -5.55
C VAL A 213 -4.93 32.19 -6.26
N VAL A 214 -5.99 31.78 -5.56
CA VAL A 214 -7.31 31.51 -6.18
C VAL A 214 -7.89 32.80 -6.79
N HIS A 215 -7.82 33.92 -6.07
CA HIS A 215 -8.30 35.20 -6.59
C HIS A 215 -7.56 35.60 -7.87
N LEU A 216 -6.22 35.51 -7.87
CA LEU A 216 -5.38 35.86 -9.03
C LEU A 216 -5.69 35.02 -10.26
N LEU A 217 -5.88 33.71 -10.09
CA LEU A 217 -6.14 32.78 -11.19
C LEU A 217 -7.52 33.01 -11.81
N PHE A 218 -8.56 33.16 -10.99
CA PHE A 218 -9.91 33.45 -11.47
C PHE A 218 -9.97 34.81 -12.18
N GLU A 219 -9.33 35.84 -11.63
CA GLU A 219 -9.30 37.16 -12.28
C GLU A 219 -8.47 37.21 -13.55
N GLY A 220 -7.33 36.52 -13.55
CA GLY A 220 -6.51 36.35 -14.75
C GLY A 220 -7.32 35.71 -15.87
N LEU A 221 -8.01 34.60 -15.59
CA LEU A 221 -8.87 33.93 -16.56
C LEU A 221 -10.03 34.83 -17.02
N ARG A 222 -10.68 35.54 -16.11
CA ARG A 222 -11.77 36.46 -16.45
C ARG A 222 -11.33 37.55 -17.44
N LYS A 223 -10.11 38.09 -17.28
CA LYS A 223 -9.54 39.09 -18.20
C LYS A 223 -9.19 38.54 -19.58
N ILE A 224 -8.75 37.30 -19.67
CA ILE A 224 -8.32 36.69 -20.94
C ILE A 224 -9.41 35.84 -21.61
N LYS A 225 -10.60 35.72 -21.03
CA LYS A 225 -11.67 34.80 -21.49
C LYS A 225 -12.05 34.93 -22.96
N GLU A 226 -11.93 36.13 -23.53
CA GLU A 226 -12.24 36.43 -24.94
C GLU A 226 -11.09 36.07 -25.91
N HIS A 227 -9.90 35.73 -25.39
CA HIS A 227 -8.74 35.31 -26.18
C HIS A 227 -8.66 33.79 -26.37
N LEU A 228 -9.57 33.02 -25.76
CA LEU A 228 -9.67 31.59 -25.97
C LEU A 228 -10.36 31.32 -27.30
N THR A 229 -9.65 30.70 -28.24
CA THR A 229 -10.10 30.42 -29.60
C THR A 229 -10.52 28.97 -29.81
N SER A 230 -10.12 28.06 -28.91
CA SER A 230 -10.34 26.62 -29.05
C SER A 230 -11.14 26.03 -27.89
N SER A 231 -12.04 25.10 -28.24
CA SER A 231 -12.86 24.36 -27.28
C SER A 231 -12.03 23.57 -26.25
N GLU A 232 -10.89 23.02 -26.66
CA GLU A 232 -9.97 22.29 -25.78
C GLU A 232 -9.45 23.18 -24.63
N LEU A 233 -9.06 24.42 -24.93
CA LEU A 233 -8.61 25.36 -23.90
C LEU A 233 -9.77 25.77 -22.98
N CYS A 234 -10.98 25.91 -23.52
CA CYS A 234 -12.17 26.14 -22.70
C CYS A 234 -12.44 24.96 -21.75
N TYR A 235 -12.28 23.71 -22.21
CA TYR A 235 -12.44 22.53 -21.36
C TYR A 235 -11.39 22.45 -20.27
N PHE A 236 -10.14 22.77 -20.61
CA PHE A 236 -9.05 22.81 -19.64
C PHE A 236 -9.28 23.89 -18.57
N ALA A 237 -9.63 25.10 -19.00
CA ALA A 237 -9.89 26.22 -18.11
C ALA A 237 -11.10 25.96 -17.20
N LEU A 238 -12.20 25.45 -17.77
CA LEU A 238 -13.40 25.14 -16.99
C LEU A 238 -13.14 23.99 -16.00
N SER A 239 -12.38 22.97 -16.38
CA SER A 239 -11.96 21.91 -15.46
C SER A 239 -11.16 22.49 -14.28
N ASN A 240 -10.20 23.38 -14.55
CA ASN A 240 -9.43 24.04 -13.48
C ASN A 240 -10.33 24.88 -12.55
N CYS A 241 -11.29 25.63 -13.09
CA CYS A 241 -12.27 26.38 -12.28
C CYS A 241 -13.08 25.45 -11.38
N LEU A 242 -13.64 24.38 -11.95
CA LEU A 242 -14.48 23.43 -11.23
C LEU A 242 -13.70 22.64 -10.18
N ASP A 243 -12.51 22.16 -10.50
CA ASP A 243 -11.63 21.45 -9.56
C ASP A 243 -11.18 22.38 -8.43
N THR A 244 -10.92 23.66 -8.71
CA THR A 244 -10.59 24.65 -7.68
C THR A 244 -11.80 24.92 -6.78
N LEU A 245 -12.99 25.11 -7.35
CA LEU A 245 -14.23 25.27 -6.59
C LEU A 245 -14.47 24.06 -5.67
N TYR A 246 -14.27 22.87 -6.21
CA TYR A 246 -14.44 21.60 -5.50
C TYR A 246 -13.48 21.50 -4.32
N THR A 247 -12.17 21.52 -4.58
CA THR A 247 -11.13 21.28 -3.58
C THR A 247 -11.00 22.37 -2.51
N ASN A 248 -11.33 23.63 -2.83
CA ASN A 248 -11.17 24.75 -1.90
C ASN A 248 -12.43 25.03 -1.06
N TYR A 249 -13.63 24.74 -1.56
CA TYR A 249 -14.88 25.15 -0.92
C TYR A 249 -15.87 24.01 -0.65
N LEU A 250 -15.92 22.97 -1.49
CA LEU A 250 -16.91 21.89 -1.38
C LEU A 250 -16.36 20.65 -0.69
N LEU A 251 -15.07 20.39 -0.82
CA LEU A 251 -14.41 19.22 -0.26
C LEU A 251 -13.91 19.51 1.17
N GLY A 252 -14.53 18.86 2.15
CA GLY A 252 -14.14 19.03 3.57
C GLY A 252 -12.95 18.16 4.00
N ASN A 253 -12.90 16.91 3.51
CA ASN A 253 -11.88 15.92 3.83
C ASN A 253 -11.42 15.22 2.55
N ALA A 254 -10.23 14.62 2.54
CA ALA A 254 -9.76 13.82 1.42
C ALA A 254 -10.75 12.67 1.12
N THR A 255 -11.12 12.52 -0.15
CA THR A 255 -12.04 11.46 -0.58
C THR A 255 -11.26 10.16 -0.71
N ASP A 256 -11.58 9.16 0.12
CA ASP A 256 -10.97 7.85 -0.03
C ASP A 256 -11.74 6.99 -1.04
N LEU A 257 -11.16 6.84 -2.23
CA LEU A 257 -11.67 5.93 -3.25
C LEU A 257 -11.18 4.50 -3.00
N SER A 258 -12.00 3.51 -3.34
CA SER A 258 -11.56 2.11 -3.34
C SER A 258 -10.39 1.92 -4.31
N ILE A 259 -9.52 0.97 -3.99
CA ILE A 259 -8.34 0.68 -4.81
C ILE A 259 -8.69 0.29 -6.25
N GLU A 260 -9.84 -0.35 -6.44
CA GLU A 260 -10.38 -0.74 -7.74
C GLU A 260 -10.72 0.48 -8.60
N ILE A 261 -11.40 1.47 -8.01
CA ILE A 261 -11.75 2.73 -8.71
C ILE A 261 -10.49 3.55 -8.98
N LYS A 262 -9.56 3.63 -8.02
CA LYS A 262 -8.26 4.31 -8.19
C LYS A 262 -7.49 3.72 -9.38
N LEU A 263 -7.38 2.39 -9.43
CA LEU A 263 -6.69 1.68 -10.51
C LEU A 263 -7.37 1.92 -11.87
N GLN A 264 -8.70 1.87 -11.94
CA GLN A 264 -9.44 2.13 -13.18
C GLN A 264 -9.23 3.56 -13.69
N ASN A 265 -9.30 4.55 -12.81
CA ASN A 265 -9.10 5.95 -13.16
C ASN A 265 -7.69 6.22 -13.70
N ILE A 266 -6.67 5.73 -12.98
CA ILE A 266 -5.27 5.87 -13.41
C ILE A 266 -5.04 5.11 -14.71
N SER A 267 -5.56 3.88 -14.84
CA SER A 267 -5.39 3.09 -16.06
C SER A 267 -5.97 3.79 -17.28
N ARG A 268 -7.14 4.41 -17.12
CA ARG A 268 -7.78 5.22 -18.15
C ARG A 268 -6.90 6.40 -18.57
N THR A 269 -6.40 7.18 -17.61
CA THR A 269 -5.52 8.33 -17.88
C THR A 269 -4.25 7.92 -18.63
N VAL A 270 -3.58 6.85 -18.16
CA VAL A 270 -2.35 6.35 -18.79
C VAL A 270 -2.62 5.82 -20.20
N SER A 271 -3.71 5.06 -20.39
CA SER A 271 -4.07 4.50 -21.70
C SER A 271 -4.38 5.61 -22.72
N LEU A 272 -5.08 6.66 -22.31
CA LEU A 272 -5.36 7.82 -23.16
C LEU A 272 -4.08 8.57 -23.53
N LYS A 273 -3.16 8.76 -22.58
CA LYS A 273 -1.87 9.41 -22.85
C LYS A 273 -1.01 8.60 -23.82
N LYS A 274 -0.97 7.27 -23.65
CA LYS A 274 -0.25 6.34 -24.53
C LYS A 274 -0.74 6.37 -25.97
N ARG A 275 -2.03 6.65 -26.21
CA ARG A 275 -2.60 6.77 -27.57
C ARG A 275 -2.23 8.08 -28.26
N ASN A 276 -1.92 9.13 -27.50
CA ASN A 276 -1.65 10.47 -28.01
C ASN A 276 -0.15 10.79 -28.17
N GLU A 277 0.74 10.08 -27.46
CA GLU A 277 2.19 10.30 -27.51
C GLU A 277 2.91 9.21 -28.35
N VAL A 278 3.89 9.62 -29.16
CA VAL A 278 4.73 8.71 -29.96
C VAL A 278 5.69 7.95 -29.02
N LEU A 279 5.80 6.64 -29.22
CA LEU A 279 6.41 5.62 -28.35
C LEU A 279 7.87 5.80 -27.90
N ASP A 280 8.56 6.88 -28.29
CA ASP A 280 9.98 7.06 -27.96
C ASP A 280 10.16 7.76 -26.61
N GLY A 281 10.58 7.00 -25.59
CA GLY A 281 10.83 7.50 -24.22
C GLY A 281 9.70 7.32 -23.21
N PHE A 282 8.76 6.40 -23.47
CA PHE A 282 7.63 6.11 -22.57
C PHE A 282 8.10 5.41 -21.26
N ASP A 283 8.36 6.20 -20.21
CA ASP A 283 8.56 5.68 -18.85
C ASP A 283 7.19 5.53 -18.15
N LEU A 284 6.68 4.30 -18.15
CA LEU A 284 5.37 3.96 -17.58
C LEU A 284 5.29 4.34 -16.08
N ILE A 285 6.38 4.25 -15.32
CA ILE A 285 6.36 4.52 -13.88
C ILE A 285 6.17 6.01 -13.62
N GLU A 286 6.90 6.86 -14.34
CA GLU A 286 6.74 8.32 -14.24
C GLU A 286 5.35 8.76 -14.68
N ILE A 287 4.78 8.11 -15.70
CA ILE A 287 3.41 8.39 -16.15
C ILE A 287 2.38 7.96 -15.10
N LEU A 288 2.58 6.81 -14.44
CA LEU A 288 1.73 6.34 -13.35
C LEU A 288 1.78 7.30 -12.15
N ARG A 289 2.97 7.76 -11.75
CA ARG A 289 3.14 8.77 -10.70
C ARG A 289 2.45 10.08 -11.05
N GLU A 290 2.58 10.51 -12.29
CA GLU A 290 1.92 11.73 -12.76
C GLU A 290 0.39 11.59 -12.78
N ALA A 291 -0.14 10.46 -13.26
CA ALA A 291 -1.58 10.18 -13.24
C ALA A 291 -2.15 10.06 -11.82
N GLN A 292 -1.35 9.53 -10.88
CA GLN A 292 -1.71 9.52 -9.46
C GLN A 292 -1.75 10.94 -8.88
N ARG A 293 -0.79 11.79 -9.25
CA ARG A 293 -0.76 13.19 -8.84
C ARG A 293 -1.96 13.97 -9.41
N ASP A 294 -2.30 13.74 -10.68
CA ASP A 294 -3.51 14.28 -11.30
C ASP A 294 -4.77 13.87 -10.54
N LEU A 295 -4.88 12.59 -10.17
CA LEU A 295 -6.02 12.09 -9.40
C LEU A 295 -6.08 12.73 -8.00
N ALA A 296 -4.94 12.77 -7.29
CA ALA A 296 -4.83 13.35 -5.95
C ALA A 296 -5.23 14.84 -5.92
N ALA A 297 -4.89 15.61 -6.96
CA ALA A 297 -5.25 17.01 -7.12
C ALA A 297 -6.77 17.27 -7.11
N THR A 298 -7.57 16.26 -7.46
CA THR A 298 -9.04 16.36 -7.50
C THR A 298 -9.74 15.75 -6.30
N LEU A 299 -9.03 14.99 -5.47
CA LEU A 299 -9.58 14.23 -4.34
C LEU A 299 -9.11 14.74 -2.97
N THR A 300 -8.13 15.62 -2.95
CA THR A 300 -7.53 16.17 -1.73
C THR A 300 -7.99 17.63 -1.55
N PRO A 301 -8.47 18.02 -0.35
CA PRO A 301 -8.81 19.41 -0.09
C PRO A 301 -7.56 20.29 -0.15
N ALA A 302 -7.74 21.55 -0.55
CA ALA A 302 -6.65 22.51 -0.55
C ALA A 302 -6.09 22.74 0.86
N GLU A 303 -4.76 22.81 1.01
CA GLU A 303 -4.08 22.98 2.31
C GLU A 303 -4.50 24.24 3.06
N THR A 304 -4.80 25.31 2.32
CA THR A 304 -5.19 26.61 2.87
C THR A 304 -6.49 27.08 2.24
N LYS A 305 -7.42 27.57 3.07
CA LYS A 305 -8.64 28.20 2.56
C LYS A 305 -8.30 29.48 1.78
N PRO A 306 -8.99 29.77 0.67
CA PRO A 306 -8.78 31.00 -0.08
C PRO A 306 -9.02 32.24 0.77
N CYS A 307 -8.08 33.20 0.75
CA CYS A 307 -8.28 34.54 1.30
C CYS A 307 -8.56 35.54 0.17
N GLY A 308 -9.53 36.44 0.32
CA GLY A 308 -9.84 37.46 -0.70
C GLY A 308 -10.72 36.99 -1.88
N MET A 309 -11.18 35.74 -1.91
CA MET A 309 -12.28 35.32 -2.80
C MET A 309 -13.25 34.42 -2.04
N THR A 310 -14.53 34.74 -2.09
CA THR A 310 -15.59 33.92 -1.49
C THR A 310 -16.08 32.88 -2.49
N PHE A 311 -16.67 31.79 -1.98
CA PHE A 311 -17.29 30.76 -2.82
C PHE A 311 -18.31 31.34 -3.82
N ILE A 312 -19.12 32.30 -3.39
CA ILE A 312 -20.12 32.95 -4.25
C ILE A 312 -19.47 33.76 -5.37
N GLN A 313 -18.41 34.51 -5.08
CA GLN A 313 -17.67 35.23 -6.11
C GLN A 313 -17.05 34.27 -7.13
N ALA A 314 -16.47 33.15 -6.66
CA ALA A 314 -15.90 32.15 -7.55
C ALA A 314 -16.97 31.49 -8.45
N MET A 315 -18.16 31.20 -7.90
CA MET A 315 -19.31 30.72 -8.69
C MET A 315 -19.76 31.75 -9.73
N GLN A 316 -19.84 33.04 -9.36
CA GLN A 316 -20.24 34.11 -10.28
C GLN A 316 -19.26 34.24 -11.45
N VAL A 317 -17.95 34.24 -11.18
CA VAL A 317 -16.93 34.29 -12.23
C VAL A 317 -17.02 33.04 -13.13
N THR A 318 -17.21 31.86 -12.54
CA THR A 318 -17.38 30.62 -13.32
C THR A 318 -18.60 30.69 -14.24
N LEU A 319 -19.74 31.16 -13.73
CA LEU A 319 -20.97 31.32 -14.50
C LEU A 319 -20.79 32.35 -15.63
N GLU A 320 -20.16 33.48 -15.33
CA GLU A 320 -19.85 34.53 -16.32
C GLU A 320 -19.01 33.98 -17.48
N ILE A 321 -17.98 33.20 -17.15
CA ILE A 321 -17.09 32.57 -18.13
C ILE A 321 -17.84 31.55 -18.99
N ILE A 322 -18.62 30.66 -18.37
CA ILE A 322 -19.42 29.67 -19.11
C ILE A 322 -20.36 30.37 -20.09
N CYS A 323 -21.12 31.37 -19.62
CA CYS A 323 -22.06 32.09 -20.46
C CYS A 323 -21.37 32.80 -21.65
N SER A 324 -20.18 33.39 -21.44
CA SER A 324 -19.41 33.98 -22.56
C SER A 324 -19.02 32.93 -23.59
N TRP A 325 -18.48 31.79 -23.16
CA TRP A 325 -18.03 30.71 -24.05
C TRP A 325 -19.18 29.95 -24.73
N GLU A 326 -20.36 29.86 -24.10
CA GLU A 326 -21.58 29.36 -24.73
C GLU A 326 -22.02 30.26 -25.89
N VAL A 327 -22.02 31.59 -25.68
CA VAL A 327 -22.38 32.58 -26.71
C VAL A 327 -21.38 32.54 -27.87
N MET A 328 -20.09 32.38 -27.58
CA MET A 328 -19.05 32.19 -28.61
C MET A 328 -19.12 30.82 -29.30
N GLY A 329 -19.95 29.89 -28.82
CA GLY A 329 -20.10 28.56 -29.41
C GLY A 329 -18.92 27.62 -29.15
N LEU A 330 -18.05 27.94 -28.19
CA LEU A 330 -16.83 27.18 -27.89
C LEU A 330 -17.08 25.95 -27.02
N LEU A 331 -18.26 25.81 -26.42
CA LEU A 331 -18.62 24.67 -25.54
C LEU A 331 -19.39 23.55 -26.27
N LYS A 332 -19.38 23.51 -27.61
CA LYS A 332 -20.01 22.44 -28.41
C LYS A 332 -19.00 21.36 -28.75
N MET A 333 -19.32 20.10 -28.47
CA MET A 333 -18.42 18.95 -28.69
C MET A 333 -18.64 18.24 -30.04
N PRO A 334 -17.58 17.72 -30.68
CA PRO A 334 -17.69 16.74 -31.77
C PRO A 334 -18.08 15.35 -31.24
N SER A 335 -18.82 14.59 -32.05
CA SER A 335 -19.69 13.51 -31.52
C SER A 335 -19.05 12.12 -31.34
N ASN A 336 -17.80 11.85 -31.72
CA ASN A 336 -17.33 10.46 -31.83
C ASN A 336 -16.00 10.11 -31.15
N ASP A 337 -15.12 11.06 -30.83
CA ASP A 337 -13.85 10.77 -30.13
C ASP A 337 -13.52 11.88 -29.12
N PRO A 338 -13.74 11.66 -27.81
CA PRO A 338 -13.54 12.70 -26.81
C PRO A 338 -12.05 12.88 -26.49
N SER A 339 -11.60 14.13 -26.46
CA SER A 339 -10.26 14.48 -26.00
C SER A 339 -10.07 14.19 -24.51
N VAL A 340 -8.81 14.09 -24.07
CA VAL A 340 -8.46 13.92 -22.65
C VAL A 340 -9.03 15.06 -21.78
N LEU A 341 -9.03 16.28 -22.32
CA LEU A 341 -9.54 17.46 -21.62
C LEU A 341 -11.08 17.44 -21.53
N ALA A 342 -11.78 16.95 -22.55
CA ALA A 342 -13.22 16.78 -22.50
C ALA A 342 -13.64 15.72 -21.45
N ILE A 343 -12.90 14.60 -21.37
CA ILE A 343 -13.12 13.57 -20.35
C ILE A 343 -12.90 14.14 -18.95
N ARG A 344 -11.81 14.89 -18.75
CA ARG A 344 -11.53 15.56 -17.47
C ARG A 344 -12.63 16.56 -17.10
N LEU A 345 -13.14 17.33 -18.06
CA LEU A 345 -14.25 18.27 -17.81
C LEU A 345 -15.50 17.52 -17.34
N LYS A 346 -15.84 16.41 -18.00
CA LYS A 346 -16.98 15.56 -17.60
C LYS A 346 -16.82 15.07 -16.16
N ASP A 347 -15.66 14.51 -15.82
CA ASP A 347 -15.39 14.05 -14.45
C ASP A 347 -15.48 15.21 -13.42
N SER A 348 -15.02 16.41 -13.79
CA SER A 348 -15.06 17.61 -12.93
C SER A 348 -16.49 18.10 -12.71
N LEU A 349 -17.31 18.09 -13.76
CA LEU A 349 -18.73 18.43 -13.71
C LEU A 349 -19.48 17.46 -12.80
N ASP A 350 -19.28 16.15 -12.99
CA ASP A 350 -19.94 15.11 -12.19
C ASP A 350 -19.59 15.23 -10.70
N ARG A 351 -18.30 15.45 -10.37
CA ARG A 351 -17.85 15.70 -8.99
C ARG A 351 -18.52 16.93 -8.38
N VAL A 352 -18.46 18.07 -9.06
CA VAL A 352 -19.02 19.33 -8.54
C VAL A 352 -20.53 19.23 -8.40
N LEU A 353 -21.24 18.72 -9.41
CA LEU A 353 -22.69 18.55 -9.36
C LEU A 353 -23.12 17.65 -8.20
N THR A 354 -22.44 16.52 -8.00
CA THR A 354 -22.72 15.59 -6.90
C THR A 354 -22.55 16.28 -5.53
N SER A 355 -21.48 17.07 -5.35
CA SER A 355 -21.27 17.81 -4.10
C SER A 355 -22.27 18.95 -3.90
N LEU A 356 -22.64 19.67 -4.97
CA LEU A 356 -23.64 20.73 -4.89
C LEU A 356 -25.04 20.20 -4.56
N GLU A 357 -25.33 18.93 -4.81
CA GLU A 357 -26.60 18.29 -4.45
C GLU A 357 -26.66 17.82 -2.98
N GLN A 358 -25.55 17.84 -2.25
CA GLN A 358 -25.54 17.42 -0.85
C GLN A 358 -26.25 18.43 0.08
N PRO A 359 -27.10 17.97 1.02
CA PRO A 359 -27.92 18.84 1.87
C PRO A 359 -27.11 19.69 2.88
N SER A 360 -25.85 19.33 3.16
CA SER A 360 -24.95 20.03 4.09
C SER A 360 -24.62 21.45 3.62
N HIS A 361 -24.37 21.64 2.32
CA HIS A 361 -23.98 22.94 1.75
C HIS A 361 -25.17 23.91 1.55
N ALA A 362 -26.40 23.42 1.64
CA ALA A 362 -27.61 24.24 1.52
C ALA A 362 -27.84 25.16 2.74
N LYS A 363 -27.26 24.85 3.90
CA LYS A 363 -27.42 25.64 5.14
C LYS A 363 -26.48 26.84 5.23
N ASP A 364 -25.32 26.81 4.58
CA ASP A 364 -24.32 27.89 4.62
C ASP A 364 -24.56 28.98 3.56
N LEU A 365 -25.58 28.82 2.71
CA LEU A 365 -25.88 29.69 1.55
C LEU A 365 -27.16 30.52 1.71
N VAL A 366 -27.56 30.84 2.95
CA VAL A 366 -28.74 31.67 3.25
C VAL A 366 -28.59 33.04 2.55
N GLY A 367 -29.46 33.30 1.56
CA GLY A 367 -29.49 34.56 0.78
C GLY A 367 -28.90 34.49 -0.63
N ASN A 368 -28.14 33.45 -0.99
CA ASN A 368 -27.45 33.34 -2.29
C ASN A 368 -27.93 32.14 -3.14
N GLY A 369 -29.11 31.61 -2.84
CA GLY A 369 -29.68 30.43 -3.51
C GLY A 369 -29.88 30.59 -5.03
N GLN A 370 -30.08 31.81 -5.54
CA GLN A 370 -30.28 32.04 -6.96
C GLN A 370 -29.00 31.79 -7.79
N THR A 371 -27.86 32.32 -7.35
CA THR A 371 -26.57 32.10 -8.04
C THR A 371 -26.19 30.62 -8.05
N LEU A 372 -26.39 29.94 -6.92
CA LEU A 372 -26.18 28.49 -6.80
C LEU A 372 -27.08 27.71 -7.78
N ASN A 373 -28.38 28.04 -7.82
CA ASN A 373 -29.32 27.38 -8.72
C ASN A 373 -28.98 27.64 -10.19
N ASN A 374 -28.60 28.87 -10.55
CA ASN A 374 -28.19 29.21 -11.90
C ASN A 374 -26.96 28.40 -12.32
N LEU A 375 -25.92 28.37 -11.48
CA LEU A 375 -24.72 27.55 -11.76
C LEU A 375 -25.10 26.08 -11.90
N ARG A 376 -25.90 25.52 -10.99
CA ARG A 376 -26.32 24.12 -11.07
C ARG A 376 -27.07 23.81 -12.37
N VAL A 377 -28.00 24.66 -12.80
CA VAL A 377 -28.75 24.48 -14.05
C VAL A 377 -27.81 24.53 -15.25
N THR A 378 -26.89 25.51 -15.29
CA THR A 378 -25.90 25.64 -16.35
C THR A 378 -24.97 24.42 -16.41
N LEU A 379 -24.42 23.97 -15.28
CA LEU A 379 -23.55 22.79 -15.23
C LEU A 379 -24.30 21.51 -15.67
N LYS A 380 -25.58 21.33 -15.28
CA LYS A 380 -26.41 20.22 -15.77
C LYS A 380 -26.64 20.29 -17.28
N GLY A 381 -26.85 21.49 -17.81
CA GLY A 381 -26.96 21.72 -19.26
C GLY A 381 -25.69 21.32 -20.01
N LEU A 382 -24.51 21.67 -19.47
CA LEU A 382 -23.22 21.26 -20.01
C LEU A 382 -22.97 19.76 -19.90
N THR A 383 -23.30 19.13 -18.77
CA THR A 383 -23.18 17.66 -18.65
C THR A 383 -24.07 16.96 -19.69
N ALA A 384 -25.27 17.48 -19.93
CA ALA A 384 -26.18 16.94 -20.94
C ALA A 384 -25.64 17.12 -22.38
N SER A 385 -24.85 18.15 -22.65
CA SER A 385 -24.19 18.34 -23.95
C SER A 385 -22.95 17.45 -24.14
N LEU A 386 -22.38 16.90 -23.06
CA LEU A 386 -21.24 15.97 -23.05
C LEU A 386 -21.68 14.50 -23.19
N SER A 387 -22.46 14.20 -24.23
CA SER A 387 -23.00 12.86 -24.52
C SER A 387 -22.00 11.98 -25.30
N PHE A 388 -20.84 11.70 -24.70
CA PHE A 388 -19.89 10.71 -25.24
C PHE A 388 -19.61 9.57 -24.27
N THR A 389 -19.26 8.42 -24.83
CA THR A 389 -18.77 7.26 -24.09
C THR A 389 -17.30 7.46 -23.79
N VAL A 390 -16.91 7.29 -22.54
CA VAL A 390 -15.51 7.36 -22.12
C VAL A 390 -14.82 6.04 -22.49
N PRO A 391 -13.70 6.04 -23.22
CA PRO A 391 -12.97 4.83 -23.52
C PRO A 391 -12.47 4.14 -22.25
N GLU A 392 -12.81 2.87 -22.07
CA GLU A 392 -12.28 2.04 -20.98
C GLU A 392 -10.89 1.50 -21.35
N SER A 393 -10.09 1.19 -20.32
CA SER A 393 -8.82 0.48 -20.51
C SER A 393 -9.08 -1.00 -20.75
N SER A 394 -8.36 -1.60 -21.68
CA SER A 394 -8.44 -3.05 -21.88
C SER A 394 -7.93 -3.80 -20.65
N ALA A 395 -8.39 -5.04 -20.47
CA ALA A 395 -7.93 -5.90 -19.38
C ALA A 395 -6.39 -6.11 -19.40
N ALA A 396 -5.79 -6.14 -20.59
CA ALA A 396 -4.34 -6.25 -20.77
C ALA A 396 -3.59 -4.99 -20.32
N GLU A 397 -4.11 -3.79 -20.64
CA GLU A 397 -3.52 -2.52 -20.18
C GLU A 397 -3.59 -2.39 -18.65
N VAL A 398 -4.74 -2.72 -18.05
CA VAL A 398 -4.88 -2.73 -16.58
C VAL A 398 -3.92 -3.74 -15.94
N ALA A 399 -3.69 -4.87 -16.60
CA ALA A 399 -2.79 -5.90 -16.12
C ALA A 399 -1.33 -5.43 -16.08
N ASP A 400 -0.84 -4.87 -17.18
CA ASP A 400 0.52 -4.31 -17.32
C ASP A 400 0.79 -3.22 -16.26
N MET A 401 -0.19 -2.33 -16.06
CA MET A 401 -0.10 -1.28 -15.05
C MET A 401 -0.09 -1.83 -13.62
N SER A 402 -0.95 -2.82 -13.33
CA SER A 402 -0.98 -3.44 -12.00
C SER A 402 0.35 -4.11 -11.65
N ILE A 403 0.96 -4.81 -12.61
CA ILE A 403 2.29 -5.43 -12.43
C ILE A 403 3.34 -4.35 -12.17
N THR A 404 3.34 -3.28 -12.97
CA THR A 404 4.29 -2.18 -12.81
C THR A 404 4.15 -1.48 -11.46
N ILE A 405 2.91 -1.24 -11.00
CA ILE A 405 2.60 -0.66 -9.68
C ILE A 405 3.16 -1.55 -8.55
N LEU A 406 2.96 -2.87 -8.64
CA LEU A 406 3.44 -3.82 -7.64
C LEU A 406 4.96 -3.92 -7.62
N ASP A 407 5.60 -4.03 -8.79
CA ASP A 407 7.06 -4.14 -8.93
C ASP A 407 7.81 -2.92 -8.38
N HIS A 408 7.19 -1.74 -8.45
CA HIS A 408 7.80 -0.48 -8.02
C HIS A 408 7.27 0.00 -6.66
N HIS A 409 6.41 -0.78 -6.01
CA HIS A 409 5.81 -0.45 -4.72
C HIS A 409 5.26 0.98 -4.65
N LEU A 410 4.48 1.40 -5.66
CA LEU A 410 3.94 2.75 -5.69
C LEU A 410 3.03 3.02 -4.48
N GLU A 411 3.31 4.11 -3.76
CA GLU A 411 2.55 4.56 -2.60
C GLU A 411 1.08 4.82 -2.94
N GLY A 412 0.16 4.61 -1.99
CA GLY A 412 -1.28 4.80 -2.21
C GLY A 412 -1.98 3.62 -2.88
N PHE A 413 -1.25 2.53 -3.16
CA PHE A 413 -1.76 1.27 -3.70
C PHE A 413 -1.60 0.07 -2.75
N GLU A 414 -1.57 0.31 -1.44
CA GLU A 414 -1.36 -0.73 -0.41
C GLU A 414 -2.44 -1.83 -0.46
N GLY A 415 -3.65 -1.51 -0.90
CA GLY A 415 -4.75 -2.47 -1.10
C GLY A 415 -4.68 -3.28 -2.39
N LEU A 416 -3.76 -2.96 -3.32
CA LEU A 416 -3.68 -3.61 -4.63
C LEU A 416 -3.37 -5.11 -4.56
N PRO A 417 -2.48 -5.61 -3.66
CA PRO A 417 -2.24 -7.05 -3.52
C PRO A 417 -3.53 -7.85 -3.28
N GLY A 418 -4.49 -7.34 -2.51
CA GLY A 418 -5.77 -8.02 -2.27
C GLY A 418 -6.64 -8.10 -3.52
N LEU A 419 -6.70 -7.01 -4.29
CA LEU A 419 -7.41 -6.98 -5.57
C LEU A 419 -6.73 -7.88 -6.61
N PHE A 420 -5.39 -7.91 -6.61
CA PHE A 420 -4.55 -8.72 -7.48
C PHE A 420 -4.71 -10.23 -7.21
N ALA A 421 -4.76 -10.61 -5.93
CA ALA A 421 -4.94 -12.00 -5.49
C ALA A 421 -6.36 -12.53 -5.78
N SER A 422 -7.37 -11.65 -5.83
CA SER A 422 -8.78 -12.01 -6.00
C SER A 422 -9.29 -11.74 -7.42
N LYS A 423 -9.98 -10.61 -7.64
CA LYS A 423 -10.72 -10.27 -8.87
C LYS A 423 -9.81 -10.23 -10.10
N LEU A 424 -8.65 -9.59 -9.98
CA LEU A 424 -7.74 -9.41 -11.11
C LEU A 424 -7.11 -10.73 -11.56
N SER A 425 -7.03 -11.75 -10.70
CA SER A 425 -6.49 -13.06 -11.08
C SER A 425 -7.20 -13.74 -12.26
N GLN A 426 -8.41 -13.30 -12.61
CA GLN A 426 -9.18 -13.82 -13.75
C GLN A 426 -8.80 -13.15 -15.08
N ASN A 427 -8.32 -11.91 -15.05
CA ASN A 427 -8.12 -11.08 -16.24
C ASN A 427 -6.71 -11.19 -16.84
N PHE A 428 -5.77 -11.80 -16.12
CA PHE A 428 -4.36 -11.85 -16.49
C PHE A 428 -4.03 -13.15 -17.22
N SER A 429 -2.97 -13.14 -18.03
CA SER A 429 -2.38 -14.40 -18.49
C SER A 429 -1.91 -15.21 -17.27
N LYS A 430 -2.15 -16.52 -17.32
CA LYS A 430 -1.81 -17.42 -16.18
C LYS A 430 -0.32 -17.34 -15.84
N THR A 431 0.54 -17.11 -16.83
CA THR A 431 1.99 -17.02 -16.69
C THR A 431 2.44 -15.71 -16.04
N GLU A 432 1.98 -14.56 -16.54
CA GLU A 432 2.41 -13.24 -16.04
C GLU A 432 1.94 -13.02 -14.60
N TRP A 433 0.71 -13.44 -14.29
CA TRP A 433 0.17 -13.33 -12.93
C TRP A 433 0.99 -14.13 -11.92
N ILE A 434 1.32 -15.39 -12.23
CA ILE A 434 2.15 -16.24 -11.36
C ILE A 434 3.57 -15.69 -11.21
N GLN A 435 4.18 -15.22 -12.30
CA GLN A 435 5.53 -14.63 -12.25
C GLN A 435 5.55 -13.35 -11.39
N CYS A 436 4.53 -12.50 -11.50
CA CYS A 436 4.40 -11.30 -10.68
C CYS A 436 4.27 -11.65 -9.18
N LEU A 437 3.43 -12.64 -8.83
CA LEU A 437 3.32 -13.13 -7.44
C LEU A 437 4.64 -13.66 -6.90
N GLU A 438 5.40 -14.39 -7.70
CA GLU A 438 6.68 -14.97 -7.32
C GLU A 438 7.72 -13.88 -7.02
N ARG A 439 7.81 -12.84 -7.85
CA ARG A 439 8.73 -11.71 -7.65
C ARG A 439 8.34 -10.82 -6.48
N ASN A 440 7.06 -10.54 -6.32
CA ASN A 440 6.52 -9.60 -5.32
C ASN A 440 6.02 -10.29 -4.05
N GLY A 441 6.52 -11.48 -3.75
CA GLY A 441 5.97 -12.33 -2.68
C GLY A 441 5.90 -11.65 -1.31
N SER A 442 6.82 -10.73 -0.99
CA SER A 442 6.81 -9.95 0.26
C SER A 442 5.52 -9.17 0.48
N LEU A 443 4.88 -8.67 -0.59
CA LEU A 443 3.62 -7.92 -0.52
C LEU A 443 2.41 -8.80 -0.16
N PHE A 444 2.53 -10.12 -0.25
CA PHE A 444 1.46 -11.08 0.00
C PHE A 444 1.65 -11.84 1.33
N GLN A 445 2.59 -11.40 2.18
CA GLN A 445 2.91 -12.03 3.47
C GLN A 445 2.00 -11.57 4.62
N THR A 446 0.70 -11.49 4.37
CA THR A 446 -0.31 -11.31 5.43
C THR A 446 -1.29 -12.48 5.42
N LYS A 447 -1.88 -12.77 6.59
CA LYS A 447 -2.86 -13.86 6.73
C LYS A 447 -4.02 -13.70 5.75
N GLU A 448 -4.59 -12.51 5.63
CA GLU A 448 -5.76 -12.24 4.80
C GLU A 448 -5.47 -12.44 3.31
N LEU A 449 -4.29 -11.99 2.84
CA LEU A 449 -3.88 -12.15 1.45
C LEU A 449 -3.57 -13.62 1.12
N LEU A 450 -2.93 -14.34 2.06
CA LEU A 450 -2.68 -15.76 1.90
C LEU A 450 -3.98 -16.56 1.79
N MET A 451 -4.96 -16.32 2.66
CA MET A 451 -6.28 -16.98 2.60
C MET A 451 -7.04 -16.63 1.32
N THR A 452 -6.89 -15.41 0.81
CA THR A 452 -7.44 -15.00 -0.48
C THR A 452 -6.81 -15.80 -1.63
N LEU A 453 -5.48 -15.96 -1.63
CA LEU A 453 -4.78 -16.78 -2.64
C LEU A 453 -5.18 -18.26 -2.58
N ILE A 454 -5.42 -18.82 -1.39
CA ILE A 454 -5.92 -20.21 -1.24
C ILE A 454 -7.31 -20.35 -1.88
N SER A 455 -8.20 -19.39 -1.64
CA SER A 455 -9.53 -19.34 -2.26
C SER A 455 -9.43 -19.27 -3.79
N THR A 456 -8.53 -18.42 -4.30
CA THR A 456 -8.26 -18.28 -5.74
C THR A 456 -7.68 -19.55 -6.35
N LEU A 457 -6.72 -20.22 -5.69
CA LEU A 457 -6.17 -21.50 -6.15
C LEU A 457 -7.27 -22.57 -6.21
N THR A 458 -8.13 -22.64 -5.19
CA THR A 458 -9.24 -23.60 -5.12
C THR A 458 -10.22 -23.39 -6.28
N ALA A 459 -10.62 -22.15 -6.53
CA ALA A 459 -11.50 -21.81 -7.65
C ALA A 459 -10.86 -22.11 -9.02
N LYS A 460 -9.55 -21.85 -9.19
CA LYS A 460 -8.82 -22.21 -10.42
C LYS A 460 -8.74 -23.72 -10.62
N CYS A 461 -8.51 -24.50 -9.56
CA CYS A 461 -8.48 -25.97 -9.66
C CYS A 461 -9.84 -26.56 -10.05
N GLN A 462 -10.95 -25.90 -9.72
CA GLN A 462 -12.30 -26.34 -10.08
C GLN A 462 -12.68 -26.00 -11.54
N SER A 463 -11.97 -25.08 -12.20
CA SER A 463 -12.33 -24.51 -13.51
C SER A 463 -11.50 -25.04 -14.68
N ASP A 464 -11.14 -26.34 -14.65
CA ASP A 464 -10.36 -27.03 -15.70
C ASP A 464 -9.02 -26.35 -16.04
N ALA A 465 -8.36 -25.83 -14.99
CA ALA A 465 -7.07 -25.14 -15.12
C ALA A 465 -5.90 -26.12 -15.30
N ASP A 466 -4.89 -25.66 -16.06
CA ASP A 466 -3.62 -26.36 -16.22
C ASP A 466 -2.99 -26.73 -14.86
N VAL A 467 -2.84 -28.04 -14.66
CA VAL A 467 -2.28 -28.66 -13.45
C VAL A 467 -0.90 -28.08 -13.11
N GLN A 468 -0.06 -27.78 -14.10
CA GLN A 468 1.29 -27.23 -13.86
C GLN A 468 1.24 -25.84 -13.23
N HIS A 469 0.29 -25.00 -13.68
CA HIS A 469 0.09 -23.67 -13.09
C HIS A 469 -0.46 -23.77 -11.67
N CYS A 470 -1.37 -24.72 -11.41
CA CYS A 470 -1.89 -24.96 -10.06
C CYS A 470 -0.79 -25.46 -9.11
N ILE A 471 0.12 -26.35 -9.57
CA ILE A 471 1.29 -26.78 -8.81
C ILE A 471 2.20 -25.60 -8.50
N LYS A 472 2.51 -24.76 -9.50
CA LYS A 472 3.37 -23.59 -9.29
C LYS A 472 2.75 -22.60 -8.30
N LEU A 473 1.45 -22.31 -8.43
CA LEU A 473 0.74 -21.43 -7.49
C LEU A 473 0.69 -22.03 -6.07
N LYS A 474 0.42 -23.33 -5.92
CA LYS A 474 0.50 -24.04 -4.64
C LYS A 474 1.88 -23.81 -3.99
N ASN A 475 2.95 -24.00 -4.75
CA ASN A 475 4.32 -23.85 -4.24
C ASN A 475 4.60 -22.41 -3.79
N ILE A 476 4.10 -21.40 -4.53
CA ILE A 476 4.18 -19.99 -4.12
C ILE A 476 3.43 -19.76 -2.81
N ILE A 477 2.18 -20.22 -2.68
CA ILE A 477 1.37 -20.06 -1.46
C ILE A 477 2.07 -20.71 -0.25
N VAL A 478 2.60 -21.92 -0.42
CA VAL A 478 3.35 -22.62 0.64
C VAL A 478 4.65 -21.86 0.99
N ASN A 479 5.30 -21.24 0.00
CA ASN A 479 6.46 -20.38 0.23
C ASN A 479 6.10 -19.11 1.00
N LEU A 480 5.01 -18.43 0.63
CA LEU A 480 4.50 -17.25 1.33
C LEU A 480 4.17 -17.56 2.79
N PHE A 481 3.46 -18.66 3.05
CA PHE A 481 3.20 -19.15 4.41
C PHE A 481 4.49 -19.34 5.22
N SER A 482 5.55 -19.85 4.61
CA SER A 482 6.83 -20.11 5.30
C SER A 482 7.49 -18.83 5.82
N HIS A 483 7.23 -17.68 5.19
CA HIS A 483 7.76 -16.37 5.56
C HIS A 483 6.88 -15.60 6.56
N LEU A 484 5.68 -16.10 6.89
CA LEU A 484 4.84 -15.49 7.91
C LEU A 484 5.49 -15.54 9.30
N SER A 485 5.09 -14.58 10.15
CA SER A 485 5.41 -14.57 11.57
C SER A 485 4.82 -15.81 12.27
N LEU A 486 5.39 -16.26 13.39
CA LEU A 486 4.85 -17.42 14.12
C LEU A 486 3.39 -17.22 14.57
N PRO A 487 2.97 -16.04 15.09
CA PRO A 487 1.56 -15.76 15.36
C PRO A 487 0.66 -15.92 14.13
N ASP A 488 1.07 -15.38 12.97
CA ASP A 488 0.28 -15.46 11.74
C ASP A 488 0.25 -16.89 11.18
N LYS A 489 1.34 -17.65 11.30
CA LYS A 489 1.38 -19.09 10.99
C LYS A 489 0.34 -19.85 11.82
N ASN A 490 0.30 -19.63 13.13
CA ASN A 490 -0.64 -20.28 14.02
C ASN A 490 -2.10 -19.87 13.73
N ALA A 491 -2.34 -18.58 13.49
CA ALA A 491 -3.67 -18.09 13.11
C ALA A 491 -4.14 -18.69 11.77
N THR A 492 -3.24 -18.82 10.79
CA THR A 492 -3.52 -19.46 9.49
C THR A 492 -3.76 -20.96 9.64
N LEU A 493 -2.94 -21.67 10.41
CA LEU A 493 -3.09 -23.11 10.67
C LEU A 493 -4.43 -23.41 11.35
N SER A 494 -4.82 -22.60 12.34
CA SER A 494 -6.08 -22.76 13.05
C SER A 494 -7.28 -22.55 12.12
N GLU A 495 -7.25 -21.51 11.27
CA GLU A 495 -8.30 -21.26 10.29
C GLU A 495 -8.40 -22.40 9.26
N MET A 496 -7.26 -22.85 8.72
CA MET A 496 -7.22 -23.97 7.78
C MET A 496 -7.76 -25.27 8.41
N LEU A 497 -7.38 -25.56 9.66
CA LEU A 497 -7.84 -26.75 10.38
C LEU A 497 -9.34 -26.71 10.70
N SER A 498 -9.89 -25.51 10.91
CA SER A 498 -11.33 -25.31 11.14
C SER A 498 -12.17 -25.71 9.93
N ILE A 499 -11.60 -25.60 8.72
CA ILE A 499 -12.28 -25.89 7.46
C ILE A 499 -11.94 -27.30 6.94
N SER A 500 -10.71 -27.79 7.13
CA SER A 500 -10.26 -29.11 6.64
C SER A 500 -9.16 -29.75 7.49
N ARG A 501 -9.38 -31.01 7.91
CA ARG A 501 -8.35 -31.85 8.57
C ARG A 501 -7.15 -32.16 7.66
N LYS A 502 -7.36 -32.11 6.34
CA LYS A 502 -6.33 -32.30 5.33
C LYS A 502 -5.68 -30.98 4.89
N GLY A 503 -6.01 -29.85 5.52
CA GLY A 503 -5.42 -28.53 5.24
C GLY A 503 -5.60 -28.13 3.79
N LEU A 504 -4.57 -27.50 3.21
CA LEU A 504 -4.58 -27.04 1.82
C LEU A 504 -4.90 -28.18 0.85
N ASN A 505 -4.33 -29.37 1.07
CA ASN A 505 -4.54 -30.54 0.22
C ASN A 505 -5.98 -31.04 0.25
N GLY A 506 -6.80 -30.65 1.23
CA GLY A 506 -8.23 -30.95 1.26
C GLY A 506 -9.04 -30.20 0.20
N PHE A 507 -8.53 -29.07 -0.31
CA PHE A 507 -9.19 -28.24 -1.33
C PHE A 507 -8.68 -28.50 -2.75
N LEU A 508 -7.62 -29.30 -2.89
CA LEU A 508 -6.89 -29.48 -4.15
C LEU A 508 -7.06 -30.91 -4.71
N PRO A 509 -7.14 -31.06 -6.05
CA PRO A 509 -7.11 -32.37 -6.68
C PRO A 509 -5.81 -33.15 -6.38
N SER A 510 -5.88 -34.48 -6.42
CA SER A 510 -4.72 -35.35 -6.17
C SER A 510 -3.54 -35.09 -7.12
N SER A 511 -3.80 -34.66 -8.35
CA SER A 511 -2.78 -34.30 -9.34
C SER A 511 -1.92 -33.10 -8.95
N VAL A 512 -2.44 -32.19 -8.13
CA VAL A 512 -1.73 -30.97 -7.65
C VAL A 512 -0.99 -31.23 -6.35
N THR A 513 -1.41 -32.24 -5.59
CA THR A 513 -0.84 -32.61 -4.29
C THR A 513 0.27 -33.67 -4.39
N ILE A 514 0.59 -34.12 -5.61
CA ILE A 514 1.74 -35.00 -5.90
C ILE A 514 3.02 -34.37 -5.34
N GLY A 515 3.88 -35.17 -4.73
CA GLY A 515 5.14 -34.75 -4.12
C GLY A 515 5.07 -34.39 -2.64
N PHE A 516 3.87 -34.22 -2.06
CA PHE A 516 3.74 -33.92 -0.63
C PHE A 516 4.42 -34.96 0.28
N SER A 517 4.38 -36.24 -0.07
CA SER A 517 5.05 -37.30 0.71
C SER A 517 6.57 -37.12 0.75
N GLU A 518 7.18 -36.62 -0.33
CA GLU A 518 8.61 -36.33 -0.38
C GLU A 518 8.94 -35.10 0.48
N GLU A 519 8.15 -34.03 0.37
CA GLU A 519 8.30 -32.83 1.22
C GLU A 519 8.15 -33.17 2.71
N LEU A 520 7.16 -34.01 3.07
CA LEU A 520 6.97 -34.50 4.43
C LEU A 520 8.21 -35.26 4.92
N ASN A 521 8.73 -36.17 4.10
CA ASN A 521 9.94 -36.91 4.46
C ASN A 521 11.16 -35.99 4.61
N LEU A 522 11.33 -35.00 3.72
CA LEU A 522 12.42 -34.02 3.81
C LEU A 522 12.33 -33.18 5.10
N ALA A 523 11.14 -32.71 5.46
CA ALA A 523 10.92 -31.91 6.67
C ALA A 523 11.24 -32.69 7.95
N PHE A 524 10.95 -34.00 8.00
CA PHE A 524 11.27 -34.81 9.18
C PHE A 524 12.69 -35.41 9.15
N ASN A 525 13.26 -35.65 7.97
CA ASN A 525 14.65 -36.07 7.86
C ASN A 525 15.60 -34.95 8.29
N SER A 526 15.28 -33.68 8.00
CA SER A 526 16.08 -32.55 8.49
C SER A 526 16.07 -32.48 10.02
N ILE A 527 14.96 -32.80 10.68
CA ILE A 527 14.87 -32.89 12.15
C ILE A 527 15.78 -34.02 12.69
N ILE A 528 15.81 -35.17 12.02
CA ILE A 528 16.64 -36.33 12.43
C ILE A 528 18.14 -36.04 12.24
N GLN A 529 18.51 -35.40 11.12
CA GLN A 529 19.92 -35.25 10.71
C GLN A 529 20.63 -34.06 11.37
N SER A 530 19.90 -33.06 11.86
CA SER A 530 20.48 -31.78 12.30
C SER A 530 21.05 -31.77 13.73
N GLY A 531 21.59 -32.90 14.20
CA GLY A 531 22.21 -33.04 15.52
C GLY A 531 23.12 -31.85 15.87
N ALA A 532 22.71 -31.11 16.90
CA ALA A 532 23.38 -29.96 17.54
C ALA A 532 23.43 -28.58 16.82
N ASN A 533 23.07 -28.44 15.54
CA ASN A 533 23.28 -27.16 14.80
C ASN A 533 22.05 -26.51 14.14
N SER A 534 20.86 -27.14 14.11
CA SER A 534 19.63 -26.46 13.65
C SER A 534 18.88 -25.81 14.81
N SER A 535 18.50 -24.54 14.68
CA SER A 535 17.63 -23.86 15.66
C SER A 535 16.24 -24.50 15.69
N LEU A 536 15.63 -24.56 16.88
CA LEU A 536 14.24 -25.02 17.09
C LEU A 536 13.27 -24.31 16.12
N ASP A 537 13.50 -23.02 15.83
CA ASP A 537 12.70 -22.21 14.90
C ASP A 537 12.68 -22.77 13.47
N ALA A 538 13.80 -23.34 13.01
CA ALA A 538 13.88 -23.96 11.68
C ALA A 538 13.05 -25.25 11.62
N ALA A 539 13.09 -26.06 12.70
CA ALA A 539 12.27 -27.26 12.82
C ALA A 539 10.78 -26.91 12.92
N VAL A 540 10.42 -25.90 13.74
CA VAL A 540 9.06 -25.36 13.86
C VAL A 540 8.56 -24.88 12.50
N SER A 541 9.35 -24.11 11.75
CA SER A 541 8.95 -23.62 10.42
C SER A 541 8.83 -24.75 9.39
N ALA A 542 9.71 -25.75 9.42
CA ALA A 542 9.63 -26.91 8.54
C ALA A 542 8.36 -27.74 8.80
N VAL A 543 8.05 -28.04 10.08
CA VAL A 543 6.84 -28.76 10.47
C VAL A 543 5.59 -27.93 10.17
N ALA A 544 5.61 -26.61 10.45
CA ALA A 544 4.49 -25.72 10.10
C ALA A 544 4.18 -25.75 8.60
N ARG A 545 5.21 -25.75 7.74
CA ARG A 545 5.07 -25.76 6.28
C ARG A 545 4.36 -27.01 5.77
N VAL A 546 4.70 -28.19 6.30
CA VAL A 546 4.04 -29.45 5.91
C VAL A 546 2.68 -29.61 6.60
N ALA A 547 2.52 -29.08 7.82
CA ALA A 547 1.25 -29.06 8.53
C ALA A 547 0.23 -28.17 7.82
N PHE A 548 0.63 -27.02 7.28
CA PHE A 548 -0.23 -26.15 6.49
C PHE A 548 -0.78 -26.86 5.24
N GLN A 549 0.06 -27.67 4.60
CA GLN A 549 -0.36 -28.49 3.45
C GLN A 549 -1.30 -29.63 3.84
N ASN A 550 -0.96 -30.39 4.89
CA ASN A 550 -1.79 -31.47 5.42
C ASN A 550 -1.53 -31.69 6.93
N PRO A 551 -2.38 -31.14 7.82
CA PRO A 551 -2.25 -31.25 9.28
C PRO A 551 -2.31 -32.69 9.75
N GLU A 552 -3.30 -33.47 9.28
CA GLU A 552 -3.50 -34.86 9.69
C GLU A 552 -2.29 -35.74 9.37
N ALA A 553 -1.77 -35.70 8.13
CA ALA A 553 -0.60 -36.48 7.75
C ALA A 553 0.66 -36.07 8.53
N THR A 554 0.81 -34.76 8.78
CA THR A 554 1.94 -34.22 9.56
C THR A 554 1.86 -34.67 11.01
N LEU A 555 0.69 -34.57 11.64
CA LEU A 555 0.48 -35.03 13.03
C LEU A 555 0.69 -36.53 13.16
N ARG A 556 0.19 -37.36 12.22
CA ARG A 556 0.52 -38.80 12.20
C ARG A 556 2.02 -39.05 12.17
N ARG A 557 2.78 -38.28 11.38
CA ARG A 557 4.24 -38.38 11.33
C ARG A 557 4.91 -37.93 12.63
N CYS A 558 4.43 -36.85 13.25
CA CYS A 558 4.87 -36.42 14.59
C CYS A 558 4.63 -37.53 15.62
N CYS A 559 3.41 -38.09 15.68
CA CYS A 559 3.05 -39.17 16.61
C CYS A 559 3.95 -40.39 16.45
N HIS A 560 4.14 -40.85 15.21
CA HIS A 560 5.04 -41.96 14.91
C HIS A 560 6.47 -41.66 15.35
N MET A 561 6.99 -40.48 15.01
CA MET A 561 8.36 -40.10 15.32
C MET A 561 8.62 -39.95 16.82
N ALA A 562 7.69 -39.35 17.56
CA ALA A 562 7.79 -39.17 19.00
C ALA A 562 7.91 -40.51 19.76
N VAL A 563 7.28 -41.58 19.24
CA VAL A 563 7.25 -42.88 19.92
C VAL A 563 8.32 -43.85 19.44
N VAL A 564 8.59 -43.90 18.13
CA VAL A 564 9.51 -44.90 17.55
C VAL A 564 10.96 -44.43 17.63
N ASN A 565 11.23 -43.13 17.51
CA ASN A 565 12.60 -42.61 17.55
C ASN A 565 13.00 -42.26 18.97
N ILE A 566 14.04 -42.93 19.47
CA ILE A 566 14.54 -42.77 20.84
C ILE A 566 14.90 -41.31 21.12
N GLY A 567 14.27 -40.73 22.14
CA GLY A 567 14.53 -39.36 22.60
C GLY A 567 13.86 -38.27 21.77
N ALA A 568 13.09 -38.60 20.71
CA ALA A 568 12.47 -37.60 19.85
C ALA A 568 11.21 -36.96 20.46
N HIS A 569 10.59 -37.59 21.47
CA HIS A 569 9.35 -37.14 22.09
C HIS A 569 9.42 -35.70 22.64
N THR A 570 10.53 -35.30 23.28
CA THR A 570 10.68 -33.94 23.83
C THR A 570 10.73 -32.89 22.73
N LEU A 571 11.59 -33.09 21.72
CA LEU A 571 11.73 -32.16 20.60
C LEU A 571 10.43 -32.02 19.80
N ILE A 572 9.73 -33.13 19.54
CA ILE A 572 8.44 -33.09 18.83
C ILE A 572 7.37 -32.39 19.68
N ALA A 573 7.35 -32.60 20.99
CA ALA A 573 6.44 -31.88 21.88
C ALA A 573 6.72 -30.37 21.90
N GLU A 574 7.99 -29.96 21.99
CA GLU A 574 8.40 -28.55 21.91
C GLU A 574 7.98 -27.90 20.59
N ILE A 575 8.18 -28.60 19.46
CA ILE A 575 7.74 -28.11 18.14
C ILE A 575 6.22 -27.92 18.10
N LEU A 576 5.45 -28.92 18.56
CA LEU A 576 3.98 -28.83 18.54
C LEU A 576 3.44 -27.76 19.49
N GLN A 577 4.08 -27.54 20.64
CA GLN A 577 3.72 -26.48 21.58
C GLN A 577 3.89 -25.08 20.97
N GLN A 578 4.87 -24.87 20.09
CA GLN A 578 5.01 -23.63 19.32
C GLN A 578 3.97 -23.49 18.19
N LEU A 579 3.38 -24.61 17.75
CA LEU A 579 2.38 -24.69 16.68
C LEU A 579 0.95 -24.81 17.22
N SER A 580 0.58 -23.90 18.13
CA SER A 580 -0.74 -23.86 18.77
C SER A 580 -1.92 -23.76 17.79
N GLY A 581 -1.68 -23.34 16.54
CA GLY A 581 -2.68 -23.34 15.47
C GLY A 581 -3.18 -24.75 15.08
N LEU A 582 -2.46 -25.80 15.47
CA LEU A 582 -2.87 -27.20 15.25
C LEU A 582 -3.78 -27.75 16.35
N MET A 583 -4.05 -26.96 17.40
CA MET A 583 -5.04 -27.33 18.41
C MET A 583 -6.44 -27.34 17.79
N SER A 584 -7.22 -28.37 18.11
CA SER A 584 -8.62 -28.44 17.67
C SER A 584 -9.45 -27.43 18.47
N SER A 585 -10.17 -26.54 17.80
CA SER A 585 -11.00 -25.53 18.48
C SER A 585 -12.21 -26.20 19.14
N PRO A 586 -12.49 -25.92 20.43
CA PRO A 586 -13.65 -26.47 21.12
C PRO A 586 -14.95 -25.97 20.47
N GLY A 587 -15.75 -26.90 19.93
CA GLY A 587 -17.10 -26.63 19.42
C GLY A 587 -17.33 -26.92 17.93
N VAL A 588 -16.30 -26.98 17.09
CA VAL A 588 -16.44 -27.26 15.64
C VAL A 588 -16.18 -28.73 15.30
N GLN A 589 -15.29 -29.40 16.02
CA GLN A 589 -14.96 -30.81 15.82
C GLN A 589 -15.18 -31.57 17.13
N LYS A 590 -15.85 -32.73 17.07
CA LYS A 590 -16.13 -33.58 18.25
C LYS A 590 -14.89 -34.27 18.81
N ASP A 591 -13.85 -34.46 17.99
CA ASP A 591 -12.65 -35.21 18.36
C ASP A 591 -11.40 -34.38 18.05
N ASN A 592 -10.44 -34.37 19.00
CA ASN A 592 -9.14 -33.76 18.84
C ASN A 592 -8.28 -34.52 17.80
N LEU A 593 -7.75 -33.77 16.83
CA LEU A 593 -6.99 -34.33 15.72
C LEU A 593 -5.70 -35.04 16.19
N LEU A 594 -5.03 -34.54 17.23
CA LEU A 594 -3.84 -35.21 17.78
C LEU A 594 -4.20 -36.53 18.44
N CYS A 595 -5.27 -36.56 19.26
CA CYS A 595 -5.78 -37.79 19.89
C CYS A 595 -6.08 -38.88 18.85
N SER A 596 -6.83 -38.53 17.80
CA SER A 596 -7.14 -39.47 16.72
C SER A 596 -5.89 -39.93 15.96
N CYS A 597 -4.94 -39.02 15.67
CA CYS A 597 -3.68 -39.40 15.02
C CYS A 597 -2.84 -40.36 15.89
N LEU A 598 -2.80 -40.15 17.22
CA LEU A 598 -2.12 -41.04 18.16
C LEU A 598 -2.77 -42.42 18.22
N GLN A 599 -4.11 -42.46 18.27
CA GLN A 599 -4.89 -43.70 18.29
C GLN A 599 -4.68 -44.51 17.00
N ASP A 600 -4.80 -43.87 15.83
CA ASP A 600 -4.67 -44.52 14.52
C ASP A 600 -3.24 -45.02 14.24
N THR A 601 -2.25 -44.21 14.62
CA THR A 601 -0.88 -44.41 14.13
C THR A 601 -0.05 -45.29 15.06
N VAL A 602 -0.24 -45.14 16.37
CA VAL A 602 0.69 -45.65 17.38
C VAL A 602 0.03 -46.67 18.31
N TRP A 603 -1.17 -46.39 18.82
CA TRP A 603 -1.76 -47.13 19.95
C TRP A 603 -1.83 -48.65 19.75
N SER A 604 -2.23 -49.13 18.56
CA SER A 604 -2.33 -50.56 18.25
C SER A 604 -0.99 -51.21 17.86
N LYS A 605 0.10 -50.43 17.76
CA LYS A 605 1.42 -50.86 17.26
C LYS A 605 2.53 -50.79 18.31
N LEU A 606 2.22 -50.36 19.53
CA LEU A 606 3.17 -50.36 20.64
C LEU A 606 3.61 -51.79 20.91
N SER A 607 4.92 -52.04 20.80
CA SER A 607 5.49 -53.40 20.83
C SER A 607 6.57 -53.58 21.90
N SER A 608 7.11 -52.48 22.43
CA SER A 608 8.18 -52.48 23.43
C SER A 608 7.89 -51.54 24.61
N LEU A 609 8.43 -51.89 25.78
CA LEU A 609 8.36 -51.04 26.98
C LEU A 609 8.98 -49.64 26.75
N GLN A 610 9.94 -49.55 25.84
CA GLN A 610 10.57 -48.28 25.47
C GLN A 610 9.59 -47.39 24.70
N GLU A 611 8.88 -47.93 23.70
CA GLU A 611 7.83 -47.21 22.97
C GLU A 611 6.70 -46.78 23.91
N GLU A 612 6.27 -47.66 24.82
CA GLU A 612 5.29 -47.33 25.87
C GLU A 612 5.75 -46.14 26.74
N ASN A 613 7.00 -46.14 27.19
CA ASN A 613 7.56 -45.06 28.00
C ASN A 613 7.64 -43.74 27.21
N GLN A 614 8.05 -43.78 25.94
CA GLN A 614 8.10 -42.58 25.10
C GLN A 614 6.71 -42.03 24.79
N PHE A 615 5.73 -42.91 24.56
CA PHE A 615 4.34 -42.49 24.40
C PHE A 615 3.81 -41.80 25.66
N LEU A 616 4.06 -42.35 26.85
CA LEU A 616 3.69 -41.72 28.12
C LEU A 616 4.36 -40.36 28.32
N GLN A 617 5.66 -40.27 28.07
CA GLN A 617 6.42 -39.02 28.19
C GLN A 617 5.91 -37.96 27.21
N PHE A 618 5.66 -38.35 25.96
CA PHE A 618 5.10 -37.46 24.95
C PHE A 618 3.72 -36.93 25.37
N LEU A 619 2.81 -37.81 25.79
CA LEU A 619 1.49 -37.41 26.27
C LEU A 619 1.56 -36.48 27.49
N ALA A 620 2.46 -36.76 28.44
CA ALA A 620 2.69 -35.89 29.59
C ALA A 620 3.08 -34.48 29.15
N GLU A 621 4.00 -34.34 28.19
CA GLU A 621 4.38 -33.02 27.64
C GLU A 621 3.23 -32.31 26.91
N MET A 622 2.39 -33.06 26.18
CA MET A 622 1.24 -32.49 25.46
C MET A 622 0.10 -32.05 26.39
N MET A 623 -0.03 -32.67 27.56
CA MET A 623 -1.03 -32.32 28.58
C MET A 623 -0.65 -31.12 29.44
N LYS A 624 0.62 -30.68 29.44
CA LYS A 624 1.06 -29.49 30.18
C LYS A 624 0.38 -28.23 29.67
N CYS A 625 -0.01 -27.35 30.59
CA CYS A 625 -0.62 -26.06 30.30
C CYS A 625 0.44 -24.98 30.00
N ASN A 626 1.25 -25.20 28.96
CA ASN A 626 2.38 -24.33 28.60
C ASN A 626 2.04 -23.29 27.52
N ILE A 627 0.87 -23.36 26.90
CA ILE A 627 0.46 -22.49 25.79
C ILE A 627 -0.39 -21.35 26.34
N THR A 628 -0.14 -20.11 25.93
CA THR A 628 -0.98 -18.96 26.30
C THR A 628 -2.04 -18.71 25.21
N GLY A 629 -3.31 -18.78 25.60
CA GLY A 629 -4.46 -18.48 24.74
C GLY A 629 -4.66 -16.98 24.53
N SER A 630 -5.61 -16.63 23.66
CA SER A 630 -5.88 -15.24 23.28
C SER A 630 -6.44 -14.38 24.41
N THR A 631 -7.04 -14.99 25.43
CA THR A 631 -7.54 -14.30 26.64
C THR A 631 -6.57 -14.39 27.82
N GLY A 632 -5.34 -14.87 27.58
CA GLY A 632 -4.31 -15.05 28.60
C GLY A 632 -4.45 -16.36 29.40
N GLU A 633 -5.39 -17.23 29.02
CA GLU A 633 -5.61 -18.53 29.65
C GLU A 633 -4.48 -19.50 29.31
N LYS A 634 -4.11 -20.37 30.25
CA LYS A 634 -3.15 -21.45 29.98
C LYS A 634 -3.87 -22.63 29.34
N LEU A 635 -3.49 -22.95 28.12
CA LEU A 635 -4.02 -24.05 27.32
C LEU A 635 -3.05 -25.22 27.30
N SER A 636 -3.62 -26.42 27.24
CA SER A 636 -2.91 -27.65 26.91
C SER A 636 -3.22 -28.01 25.47
N PHE A 637 -2.23 -28.52 24.75
CA PHE A 637 -2.43 -28.98 23.37
C PHE A 637 -3.32 -30.23 23.34
N LEU A 638 -3.23 -31.06 24.38
CA LEU A 638 -4.10 -32.19 24.63
C LEU A 638 -4.74 -32.09 26.02
N PRO A 639 -6.07 -31.94 26.13
CA PRO A 639 -6.77 -32.01 27.41
C PRO A 639 -6.63 -33.40 28.07
N PRO A 640 -6.34 -33.47 29.37
CA PRO A 640 -6.32 -34.74 30.12
C PRO A 640 -7.62 -35.56 30.00
N GLU A 641 -8.75 -34.86 29.90
CA GLU A 641 -10.11 -35.41 29.71
C GLU A 641 -10.19 -36.31 28.48
N GLU A 642 -9.67 -35.82 27.35
CA GLU A 642 -9.69 -36.54 26.07
C GLU A 642 -8.78 -37.77 26.11
N VAL A 643 -7.62 -37.66 26.78
CA VAL A 643 -6.71 -38.80 26.95
C VAL A 643 -7.39 -39.93 27.73
N LEU A 644 -8.11 -39.58 28.80
CA LEU A 644 -8.88 -40.55 29.57
C LEU A 644 -9.96 -41.22 28.72
N HIS A 645 -10.74 -40.43 27.98
CA HIS A 645 -11.84 -40.92 27.15
C HIS A 645 -11.35 -41.83 26.01
N VAL A 646 -10.24 -41.49 25.35
CA VAL A 646 -9.75 -42.21 24.16
C VAL A 646 -8.93 -43.44 24.52
N PHE A 647 -8.02 -43.33 25.49
CA PHE A 647 -6.99 -44.37 25.73
C PHE A 647 -7.22 -45.21 26.99
N VAL A 648 -8.03 -44.74 27.94
CA VAL A 648 -8.19 -45.41 29.24
C VAL A 648 -9.59 -46.01 29.39
N GLN A 649 -10.64 -45.21 29.21
CA GLN A 649 -12.03 -45.63 29.42
C GLN A 649 -12.44 -46.89 28.62
N PRO A 650 -12.07 -47.07 27.34
CA PRO A 650 -12.44 -48.27 26.56
C PRO A 650 -11.87 -49.58 27.10
N TYR A 651 -10.82 -49.51 27.95
CA TYR A 651 -10.11 -50.65 28.50
C TYR A 651 -10.41 -50.91 29.98
N LEU A 652 -11.10 -49.98 30.65
CA LEU A 652 -11.57 -50.13 32.03
C LEU A 652 -13.01 -50.63 32.14
N LEU A 653 -13.80 -50.51 31.06
CA LEU A 653 -15.20 -50.94 31.04
C LEU A 653 -15.33 -52.44 30.68
N PRO A 654 -16.30 -53.19 31.26
CA PRO A 654 -16.34 -54.66 31.23
C PRO A 654 -16.64 -55.33 29.86
N VAL A 655 -16.61 -54.59 28.76
CA VAL A 655 -17.07 -55.07 27.43
C VAL A 655 -15.90 -55.52 26.53
N SER A 656 -14.64 -55.19 26.86
CA SER A 656 -13.46 -55.56 26.06
C SER A 656 -12.66 -56.68 26.74
N SER A 657 -12.83 -57.90 26.26
CA SER A 657 -12.19 -59.14 26.74
C SER A 657 -10.72 -59.31 26.33
N SER A 658 -9.96 -58.22 26.21
CA SER A 658 -8.51 -58.24 25.94
C SER A 658 -7.75 -57.64 27.12
N SER A 659 -7.31 -58.50 28.04
CA SER A 659 -6.55 -58.16 29.25
C SER A 659 -5.10 -57.69 29.00
N SER A 660 -4.65 -57.67 27.74
CA SER A 660 -3.23 -57.51 27.40
C SER A 660 -2.66 -56.09 27.59
N ASN A 661 -3.49 -55.05 27.74
CA ASN A 661 -3.03 -53.65 27.83
C ASN A 661 -3.42 -52.92 29.13
N LEU A 662 -4.03 -53.59 30.11
CA LEU A 662 -4.57 -52.91 31.29
C LEU A 662 -3.48 -52.31 32.20
N GLU A 663 -2.28 -52.90 32.29
CA GLU A 663 -1.14 -52.28 33.00
C GLU A 663 -0.75 -50.92 32.39
N PHE A 664 -0.66 -50.86 31.07
CA PHE A 664 -0.29 -49.63 30.36
C PHE A 664 -1.38 -48.56 30.49
N CYS A 665 -2.67 -48.96 30.39
CA CYS A 665 -3.80 -48.05 30.62
C CYS A 665 -3.82 -47.48 32.04
N LEU A 666 -3.45 -48.27 33.05
CA LEU A 666 -3.35 -47.80 34.45
C LEU A 666 -2.18 -46.83 34.66
N ARG A 667 -1.02 -47.09 34.02
CA ARG A 667 0.11 -46.14 34.02
C ARG A 667 -0.26 -44.82 33.33
N LEU A 668 -1.01 -44.89 32.24
CA LEU A 668 -1.51 -43.73 31.54
C LEU A 668 -2.51 -42.95 32.39
N LEU A 669 -3.46 -43.64 33.04
CA LEU A 669 -4.40 -43.03 33.97
C LEU A 669 -3.68 -42.28 35.10
N GLN A 670 -2.68 -42.91 35.72
CA GLN A 670 -1.85 -42.27 36.74
C GLN A 670 -1.15 -41.01 36.19
N CYS A 671 -0.59 -41.10 34.99
CA CYS A 671 0.07 -39.98 34.32
C CYS A 671 -0.90 -38.81 34.06
N THR A 672 -2.13 -39.10 33.64
CA THR A 672 -3.18 -38.11 33.39
C THR A 672 -3.68 -37.46 34.69
N LEU A 673 -3.87 -38.25 35.76
CA LEU A 673 -4.27 -37.75 37.09
C LEU A 673 -3.19 -36.87 37.76
N SER A 674 -1.92 -37.08 37.40
CA SER A 674 -0.80 -36.30 37.94
C SER A 674 -0.62 -34.92 37.28
N GLN A 675 -1.47 -34.54 36.31
CA GLN A 675 -1.36 -33.26 35.61
C GLN A 675 -2.01 -32.11 36.38
N GLU A 676 -1.38 -30.93 36.35
CA GLU A 676 -1.89 -29.73 37.02
C GLU A 676 -3.21 -29.24 36.39
N THR A 677 -4.16 -28.84 37.24
CA THR A 677 -5.42 -28.23 36.84
C THR A 677 -5.22 -26.78 36.38
N ARG A 678 -5.98 -26.35 35.35
CA ARG A 678 -6.08 -24.92 34.99
C ARG A 678 -6.52 -24.13 36.22
N SER A 679 -5.81 -23.05 36.54
CA SER A 679 -5.73 -22.43 37.88
C SER A 679 -7.05 -21.95 38.51
N ASP A 680 -8.16 -21.93 37.78
CA ASP A 680 -9.45 -21.38 38.23
C ASP A 680 -10.69 -22.27 37.94
N SER A 681 -10.51 -23.53 37.49
CA SER A 681 -11.63 -24.44 37.15
C SER A 681 -11.75 -25.65 38.08
N VAL A 682 -12.98 -26.19 38.20
CA VAL A 682 -13.23 -27.53 38.77
C VAL A 682 -12.29 -28.54 38.10
N HIS A 683 -11.74 -29.49 38.88
CA HIS A 683 -10.82 -30.50 38.36
C HIS A 683 -11.45 -31.21 37.15
N TRP A 684 -10.68 -31.32 36.07
CA TRP A 684 -11.13 -31.82 34.77
C TRP A 684 -11.84 -33.19 34.85
N ILE A 685 -11.41 -34.04 35.80
CA ILE A 685 -11.99 -35.36 36.07
C ILE A 685 -13.50 -35.32 36.36
N ILE A 686 -14.03 -34.22 36.90
CA ILE A 686 -15.45 -34.08 37.23
C ILE A 686 -16.30 -34.12 35.94
N SER A 687 -15.77 -33.61 34.83
CA SER A 687 -16.38 -33.67 33.50
C SER A 687 -16.39 -35.07 32.90
N CYS A 688 -15.59 -35.99 33.44
CA CYS A 688 -15.39 -37.35 32.91
C CYS A 688 -16.21 -38.44 33.64
N SER A 689 -17.23 -38.07 34.42
CA SER A 689 -18.02 -39.02 35.24
C SER A 689 -17.12 -39.84 36.19
N PRO A 690 -16.60 -39.23 37.27
CA PRO A 690 -15.60 -39.85 38.14
C PRO A 690 -16.12 -41.09 38.90
N PHE A 691 -17.42 -41.18 39.18
CA PHE A 691 -18.00 -42.32 39.91
C PHE A 691 -17.91 -43.65 39.15
N PRO A 692 -18.31 -43.75 37.87
CA PRO A 692 -18.03 -44.92 37.04
C PRO A 692 -16.55 -45.34 37.03
N LEU A 693 -15.64 -44.38 36.91
CA LEU A 693 -14.20 -44.66 36.91
C LEU A 693 -13.74 -45.25 38.24
N LEU A 694 -14.13 -44.63 39.37
CA LEU A 694 -13.85 -45.12 40.71
C LEU A 694 -14.45 -46.50 40.97
N TYR A 695 -15.68 -46.75 40.50
CA TYR A 695 -16.32 -48.05 40.61
C TYR A 695 -15.55 -49.14 39.86
N CYS A 696 -15.14 -48.88 38.61
CA CYS A 696 -14.31 -49.80 37.82
C CYS A 696 -12.96 -50.07 38.49
N LEU A 697 -12.28 -49.04 38.99
CA LEU A 697 -11.00 -49.19 39.70
C LEU A 697 -11.17 -49.97 41.00
N ALA A 698 -12.22 -49.71 41.78
CA ALA A 698 -12.53 -50.46 43.00
C ALA A 698 -12.87 -51.92 42.72
N GLN A 699 -13.59 -52.20 41.62
CA GLN A 699 -13.86 -53.56 41.16
C GLN A 699 -12.56 -54.27 40.77
N LEU A 700 -11.69 -53.65 39.97
CA LEU A 700 -10.39 -54.19 39.60
C LEU A 700 -9.50 -54.44 40.83
N LEU A 701 -9.52 -53.53 41.81
CA LEU A 701 -8.80 -53.69 43.08
C LEU A 701 -9.31 -54.89 43.89
N ASN A 702 -10.63 -55.07 43.94
CA ASN A 702 -11.29 -56.18 44.62
C ASN A 702 -11.08 -57.53 43.89
N GLU A 703 -11.01 -57.52 42.56
CA GLU A 703 -10.65 -58.71 41.78
C GLU A 703 -9.17 -59.07 41.99
N CYS A 704 -8.28 -58.07 42.01
CA CYS A 704 -6.87 -58.27 42.32
C CYS A 704 -6.65 -58.80 43.74
N SER A 705 -7.45 -58.38 44.73
CA SER A 705 -7.35 -58.88 46.11
C SER A 705 -7.86 -60.32 46.25
N ARG A 706 -8.87 -60.73 45.47
CA ARG A 706 -9.38 -62.12 45.43
C ARG A 706 -8.43 -63.11 44.78
N CYS A 707 -7.60 -62.68 43.82
CA CYS A 707 -6.57 -63.53 43.22
C CYS A 707 -5.42 -63.90 44.17
N TRP A 708 -5.32 -63.27 45.34
CA TRP A 708 -4.36 -63.65 46.40
C TRP A 708 -4.76 -64.93 47.14
N ASP A 709 -6.04 -65.30 47.12
CA ASP A 709 -6.51 -66.56 47.74
C ASP A 709 -6.15 -67.81 46.90
N GLN A 710 -5.46 -67.64 45.75
CA GLN A 710 -4.95 -68.74 44.92
C GLN A 710 -3.44 -68.60 44.63
N PRO A 711 -2.61 -69.65 44.83
CA PRO A 711 -1.14 -69.49 44.94
C PRO A 711 -0.35 -69.25 43.64
N SER A 712 -0.99 -69.26 42.46
CA SER A 712 -0.29 -69.42 41.18
C SER A 712 -0.06 -68.12 40.37
N CYS A 713 -0.43 -66.93 40.86
CA CYS A 713 -0.39 -65.68 40.07
C CYS A 713 0.24 -64.45 40.79
N CYS A 714 1.06 -64.61 41.83
CA CYS A 714 1.34 -63.53 42.78
C CYS A 714 2.18 -62.32 42.31
N CYS A 715 2.98 -62.39 41.23
CA CYS A 715 3.93 -61.31 40.89
C CYS A 715 3.36 -60.17 40.04
N LEU A 716 2.44 -60.44 39.11
CA LEU A 716 1.81 -59.41 38.27
C LEU A 716 0.72 -58.65 39.05
N TYR A 717 -0.08 -59.36 39.84
CA TYR A 717 -1.21 -58.78 40.59
C TYR A 717 -0.78 -57.82 41.72
N SER A 718 0.42 -57.98 42.28
CA SER A 718 0.95 -57.05 43.30
C SER A 718 1.33 -55.68 42.71
N LYS A 719 1.92 -55.66 41.51
CA LYS A 719 2.25 -54.44 40.76
C LYS A 719 0.97 -53.69 40.35
N TRP A 720 -0.04 -54.42 39.90
CA TRP A 720 -1.33 -53.87 39.48
C TRP A 720 -2.12 -53.32 40.65
N ARG A 721 -2.13 -54.02 41.80
CA ARG A 721 -2.76 -53.53 43.03
C ARG A 721 -2.18 -52.20 43.51
N ASN A 722 -0.86 -52.02 43.45
CA ASN A 722 -0.22 -50.76 43.84
C ASN A 722 -0.57 -49.62 42.87
N LEU A 723 -0.58 -49.88 41.56
CA LEU A 723 -0.99 -48.92 40.53
C LEU A 723 -2.47 -48.51 40.66
N ILE A 724 -3.37 -49.49 40.81
CA ILE A 724 -4.81 -49.25 41.00
C ILE A 724 -5.06 -48.48 42.30
N GLY A 725 -4.40 -48.88 43.40
CA GLY A 725 -4.48 -48.16 44.67
C GLY A 725 -4.06 -46.70 44.52
N LEU A 726 -2.94 -46.44 43.85
CA LEU A 726 -2.44 -45.08 43.63
C LEU A 726 -3.41 -44.23 42.79
N CYS A 727 -4.02 -44.80 41.74
CA CYS A 727 -5.06 -44.13 40.94
C CYS A 727 -6.38 -43.90 41.70
N VAL A 728 -6.67 -44.68 42.74
CA VAL A 728 -7.87 -44.49 43.60
C VAL A 728 -7.61 -43.43 44.68
N PHE A 729 -6.36 -43.30 45.15
CA PHE A 729 -5.97 -42.32 46.17
C PHE A 729 -5.69 -40.92 45.59
N THR A 730 -5.26 -40.85 44.33
CA THR A 730 -5.07 -39.60 43.56
C THR A 730 -6.42 -39.15 43.03
#